data_AF-A0A0S8J343-F1
#
_entry.id   AF-A0A0S8J343-F1
#
_cell.length_a   1.000
_cell.length_b   1.000
_cell.length_c   1.000
_cell.angle_alpha   90.00
_cell.angle_beta   90.00
_cell.angle_gamma   90.00
#
_symmetry.space_group_name_H-M   'P 1'
#
loop_
_entity.id
_entity.type
_entity.pdbx_description
1 polymer ?
#
loop_
_entity_poly.entity_id
_entity_poly.type
_entity_poly.pdbx_seq_one_letter_code
_entity_poly.pdbx_strand_id
1 'polypeptide(L)'
;MRRIYYALTITLLFCFIFTCAYYNTFYNAKRHFNRARSIDKGSKSDAPNPQAASEYDKAINKASKILTFHSNSKWVDDALFMIGQCFYYKGEYNKAERKFKELLVGFPKSELAGDSRFFLGLCYYQLEDPAKARKQLGQIIEESKRKKYRKDALYMLGEVYFKDGEYDSAIVQYQNLLKEGAEKEILVKAQFSIGECFYSKSEYRKAKDAFSQVEKFDPDLESLFESRFKIGECFYLLKEYQNGLDEFSNQAQNEKYYKYLPRVKLKMAEGYLYLGQNENALEEYKQITVEFPRTDQSQEAYFQLGLIYETEIYDLSKAREMFDLCSKEKAGTHLAKKALEKSTDITKLGEYQAELSKEETEESVKTLFLLAEIYLTQMNQPDSALVEYLLLVDRYPDSEYAPRSLYAAAWIFLHLKNDTSQAQKLYQKISEEYPFSDQAKPASQVFGSFPDTLEYPENLYLESERLLFEMGWVDSAVSLLEKIPQRYPESVYAAKSRYALAWMIENYKSPGDSSAVFAYQELIERYPQSQYADFAKIKLGLKKQEQQQETPQPAVADTTDTTKVEYASEFESDLPRAPTPTELDKFEYPEDMIDLNIRTKVRFKLKIDMDGKVTEAEIIIPSGYYDIDEAATQTALSAVFSPDSIETILLPGWFIYDVEVQPPGETDHLIDQTGLNR
;
A
#
# COMPACT_ATOMS: atom_id res chain seq x y z
N MET A 1 -58.54 50.74 39.32
CA MET A 1 -57.73 49.97 40.31
C MET A 1 -57.79 48.46 40.08
N ARG A 2 -58.90 47.76 40.35
CA ARG A 2 -58.97 46.27 40.21
C ARG A 2 -58.61 45.72 38.81
N ARG A 3 -59.08 46.35 37.72
CA ARG A 3 -58.73 45.91 36.34
C ARG A 3 -57.25 46.12 35.98
N ILE A 4 -56.61 47.14 36.56
CA ILE A 4 -55.17 47.42 36.35
C ILE A 4 -54.34 46.38 37.12
N TYR A 5 -54.75 46.02 38.35
CA TYR A 5 -54.12 44.93 39.10
C TYR A 5 -54.25 43.57 38.40
N TYR A 6 -55.41 43.24 37.81
CA TYR A 6 -55.58 42.01 37.03
C TYR A 6 -54.75 42.00 35.74
N ALA A 7 -54.64 43.13 35.05
CA ALA A 7 -53.76 43.23 33.88
C ALA A 7 -52.28 43.09 34.28
N LEU A 8 -51.84 43.72 35.37
CA LEU A 8 -50.47 43.60 35.89
C LEU A 8 -50.14 42.18 36.35
N THR A 9 -51.07 41.48 37.03
CA THR A 9 -50.84 40.10 37.49
C THR A 9 -50.81 39.11 36.34
N ILE A 10 -51.67 39.26 35.31
CA ILE A 10 -51.62 38.43 34.10
C ILE A 10 -50.32 38.69 33.32
N THR A 11 -49.87 39.94 33.23
CA THR A 11 -48.60 40.30 32.55
C THR A 11 -47.39 39.77 33.32
N LEU A 12 -47.39 39.83 34.66
CA LEU A 12 -46.38 39.23 35.53
C LEU A 12 -46.37 37.70 35.44
N LEU A 13 -47.55 37.05 35.40
CA LEU A 13 -47.65 35.59 35.20
C LEU A 13 -47.15 35.18 33.80
N PHE A 14 -47.46 35.94 32.75
CA PHE A 14 -46.92 35.71 31.40
C PHE A 14 -45.39 35.85 31.39
N CYS A 15 -44.84 36.90 32.01
CA CYS A 15 -43.39 37.08 32.14
C CYS A 15 -42.71 35.93 32.93
N PHE A 16 -43.38 35.39 33.95
CA PHE A 16 -42.90 34.23 34.72
C PHE A 16 -42.95 32.90 33.96
N ILE A 17 -44.00 32.65 33.16
CA ILE A 17 -44.12 31.41 32.37
C ILE A 17 -43.07 31.36 31.26
N PHE A 18 -42.82 32.49 30.59
CA PHE A 18 -41.81 32.58 29.55
C PHE A 18 -40.39 32.41 30.11
N THR A 19 -40.05 33.09 31.22
CA THR A 19 -38.73 32.98 31.87
C THR A 19 -38.42 31.57 32.38
N CYS A 20 -39.41 30.84 32.91
CA CYS A 20 -39.26 29.45 33.34
C CYS A 20 -39.10 28.45 32.18
N ALA A 21 -39.73 28.68 31.03
CA ALA A 21 -39.59 27.80 29.85
C ALA A 21 -38.18 27.87 29.23
N TYR A 22 -37.52 29.04 29.26
CA TYR A 22 -36.16 29.23 28.73
C TYR A 22 -35.11 28.46 29.53
N TYR A 23 -35.16 28.61 30.86
CA TYR A 23 -34.24 27.93 31.77
C TYR A 23 -34.36 26.40 31.62
N ASN A 24 -35.58 25.89 31.51
CA ASN A 24 -35.83 24.46 31.29
C ASN A 24 -35.22 23.95 29.98
N THR A 25 -35.17 24.76 28.92
CA THR A 25 -34.65 24.30 27.61
C THR A 25 -33.13 24.18 27.61
N PHE A 26 -32.41 25.19 28.08
CA PHE A 26 -30.94 25.13 28.18
C PHE A 26 -30.48 24.12 29.25
N TYR A 27 -31.18 24.07 30.38
CA TYR A 27 -30.90 23.08 31.43
C TYR A 27 -31.01 21.63 30.91
N ASN A 28 -32.04 21.34 30.11
CA ASN A 28 -32.17 20.03 29.48
C ASN A 28 -31.04 19.75 28.48
N ALA A 29 -30.62 20.76 27.69
CA ALA A 29 -29.46 20.61 26.81
C ALA A 29 -28.19 20.25 27.60
N LYS A 30 -27.91 21.00 28.68
CA LYS A 30 -26.78 20.76 29.58
C LYS A 30 -26.82 19.38 30.23
N ARG A 31 -28.01 18.91 30.63
CA ARG A 31 -28.20 17.57 31.20
C ARG A 31 -27.81 16.48 30.20
N HIS A 32 -28.28 16.59 28.96
CA HIS A 32 -27.93 15.65 27.89
C HIS A 32 -26.43 15.68 27.57
N PHE A 33 -25.84 16.88 27.47
CA PHE A 33 -24.40 17.04 27.27
C PHE A 33 -23.57 16.38 28.37
N ASN A 34 -23.90 16.62 29.65
CA ASN A 34 -23.19 16.02 30.77
C ASN A 34 -23.31 14.50 30.78
N ARG A 35 -24.48 13.96 30.40
CA ARG A 35 -24.68 12.52 30.26
C ARG A 35 -23.80 11.95 29.14
N ALA A 36 -23.76 12.59 27.98
CA ALA A 36 -22.88 12.18 26.89
C ALA A 36 -21.40 12.16 27.31
N ARG A 37 -20.93 13.22 27.98
CA ARG A 37 -19.55 13.30 28.52
C ARG A 37 -19.24 12.21 29.54
N SER A 38 -20.22 11.83 30.38
CA SER A 38 -20.03 10.74 31.34
C SER A 38 -19.88 9.37 30.66
N ILE A 39 -20.55 9.16 29.54
CA ILE A 39 -20.44 7.93 28.73
C ILE A 39 -19.08 7.91 28.02
N ASP A 40 -18.68 9.00 27.38
CA ASP A 40 -17.40 9.08 26.66
C ASP A 40 -16.18 8.97 27.58
N LYS A 41 -16.22 9.56 28.78
CA LYS A 41 -15.13 9.43 29.76
C LYS A 41 -14.87 7.98 30.19
N GLY A 42 -15.85 7.09 30.02
CA GLY A 42 -15.70 5.65 30.25
C GLY A 42 -15.31 4.86 28.99
N SER A 43 -15.29 5.49 27.82
CA SER A 43 -14.92 4.88 26.54
C SER A 43 -13.41 4.91 26.34
N LYS A 44 -12.83 3.80 25.86
CA LYS A 44 -11.41 3.69 25.47
C LYS A 44 -11.18 3.92 23.96
N SER A 45 -12.24 4.26 23.22
CA SER A 45 -12.22 4.45 21.76
C SER A 45 -12.12 5.93 21.41
N ASP A 46 -11.34 6.24 20.37
CA ASP A 46 -11.27 7.58 19.78
C ASP A 46 -12.55 7.95 19.02
N ALA A 47 -13.33 6.95 18.58
CA ALA A 47 -14.64 7.17 18.00
C ALA A 47 -15.71 7.42 19.08
N PRO A 48 -16.65 8.36 18.85
CA PRO A 48 -17.70 8.67 19.81
C PRO A 48 -18.57 7.44 20.08
N ASN A 49 -18.81 7.15 21.36
CA ASN A 49 -19.70 6.05 21.74
C ASN A 49 -21.10 6.30 21.15
N PRO A 50 -21.77 5.33 20.49
CA PRO A 50 -23.08 5.55 19.87
C PRO A 50 -24.15 6.10 20.84
N GLN A 51 -24.11 5.69 22.10
CA GLN A 51 -25.00 6.20 23.14
C GLN A 51 -24.64 7.64 23.53
N ALA A 52 -23.36 7.99 23.58
CA ALA A 52 -22.91 9.36 23.79
C ALA A 52 -23.29 10.25 22.60
N ALA A 53 -23.09 9.78 21.37
CA ALA A 53 -23.50 10.47 20.14
C ALA A 53 -24.99 10.83 20.15
N SER A 54 -25.86 9.87 20.52
CA SER A 54 -27.30 10.12 20.67
C SER A 54 -27.63 11.18 21.74
N GLU A 55 -26.91 11.19 22.87
CA GLU A 55 -27.10 12.20 23.90
C GLU A 55 -26.56 13.58 23.47
N TYR A 56 -25.47 13.65 22.69
CA TYR A 56 -25.02 14.88 22.07
C TYR A 56 -26.06 15.43 21.09
N ASP A 57 -26.71 14.58 20.27
CA ASP A 57 -27.76 15.04 19.35
C ASP A 57 -28.97 15.62 20.09
N LYS A 58 -29.35 15.04 21.23
CA LYS A 58 -30.41 15.61 22.09
C LYS A 58 -29.97 16.97 22.65
N ALA A 59 -28.72 17.10 23.08
CA ALA A 59 -28.17 18.37 23.57
C ALA A 59 -28.18 19.44 22.46
N ILE A 60 -27.69 19.11 21.26
CA ILE A 60 -27.69 19.99 20.08
C ILE A 60 -29.10 20.45 19.74
N ASN A 61 -30.06 19.52 19.67
CA ASN A 61 -31.45 19.82 19.34
C ASN A 61 -32.09 20.77 20.35
N LYS A 62 -31.80 20.61 21.65
CA LYS A 62 -32.34 21.49 22.70
C LYS A 62 -31.66 22.85 22.71
N ALA A 63 -30.33 22.90 22.55
CA ALA A 63 -29.58 24.15 22.49
C ALA A 63 -29.93 24.98 21.24
N SER A 64 -30.15 24.33 20.08
CA SER A 64 -30.50 25.00 18.82
C SER A 64 -31.85 25.73 18.87
N LYS A 65 -32.78 25.29 19.73
CA LYS A 65 -34.05 26.01 19.96
C LYS A 65 -33.83 27.38 20.58
N ILE A 66 -32.77 27.55 21.38
CA ILE A 66 -32.40 28.84 21.97
C ILE A 66 -31.96 29.80 20.85
N LEU A 67 -31.14 29.31 19.92
CA LEU A 67 -30.68 30.10 18.78
C LEU A 67 -31.83 30.51 17.85
N THR A 68 -32.80 29.61 17.63
CA THR A 68 -33.89 29.80 16.68
C THR A 68 -35.02 30.67 17.23
N PHE A 69 -35.47 30.39 18.45
CA PHE A 69 -36.68 31.01 19.01
C PHE A 69 -36.36 32.11 20.04
N HIS A 70 -35.12 32.19 20.52
CA HIS A 70 -34.71 33.05 21.63
C HIS A 70 -33.35 33.73 21.37
N SER A 71 -33.15 34.26 20.16
CA SER A 71 -31.88 34.85 19.70
C SER A 71 -31.37 36.06 20.49
N ASN A 72 -32.22 36.70 21.31
CA ASN A 72 -31.84 37.80 22.22
C ASN A 72 -31.59 37.35 23.67
N SER A 73 -31.59 36.04 23.93
CA SER A 73 -31.41 35.47 25.27
C SER A 73 -29.96 35.59 25.74
N LYS A 74 -29.75 35.71 27.06
CA LYS A 74 -28.42 35.65 27.69
C LYS A 74 -27.71 34.29 27.57
N TRP A 75 -28.40 33.27 27.04
CA TRP A 75 -27.90 31.90 26.91
C TRP A 75 -27.44 31.55 25.48
N VAL A 76 -27.38 32.54 24.59
CA VAL A 76 -27.09 32.29 23.17
C VAL A 76 -25.62 31.88 22.98
N ASP A 77 -24.69 32.54 23.64
CA ASP A 77 -23.28 32.16 23.65
C ASP A 77 -23.05 30.82 24.35
N ASP A 78 -23.69 30.59 25.51
CA ASP A 78 -23.71 29.27 26.17
C ASP A 78 -24.21 28.15 25.23
N ALA A 79 -25.27 28.40 24.47
CA ALA A 79 -25.84 27.43 23.53
C ALA A 79 -24.91 27.20 22.33
N LEU A 80 -24.34 28.25 21.75
CA LEU A 80 -23.35 28.14 20.67
C LEU A 80 -22.15 27.31 21.10
N PHE A 81 -21.59 27.61 22.28
CA PHE A 81 -20.45 26.88 22.83
C PHE A 81 -20.79 25.40 23.04
N MET A 82 -21.92 25.09 23.68
CA MET A 82 -22.34 23.71 23.93
C MET A 82 -22.55 22.93 22.64
N ILE A 83 -23.18 23.53 21.62
CA ILE A 83 -23.36 22.88 20.32
C ILE A 83 -22.00 22.62 19.67
N GLY A 84 -21.07 23.59 19.73
CA GLY A 84 -19.70 23.41 19.24
C GLY A 84 -19.00 22.24 19.94
N GLN A 85 -19.09 22.15 21.27
CA GLN A 85 -18.51 21.04 22.02
C GLN A 85 -19.14 19.69 21.66
N CYS A 86 -20.47 19.63 21.51
CA CYS A 86 -21.16 18.43 21.05
C CYS A 86 -20.61 17.97 19.70
N PHE A 87 -20.50 18.87 18.72
CA PHE A 87 -19.95 18.52 17.41
C PHE A 87 -18.48 18.08 17.50
N TYR A 88 -17.67 18.74 18.33
CA TYR A 88 -16.26 18.35 18.53
C TYR A 88 -16.14 16.92 19.06
N TYR A 89 -16.86 16.57 20.14
CA TYR A 89 -16.80 15.23 20.72
C TYR A 89 -17.43 14.15 19.83
N LYS A 90 -18.30 14.54 18.88
CA LYS A 90 -18.81 13.64 17.83
C LYS A 90 -17.83 13.44 16.67
N GLY A 91 -16.67 14.11 16.66
CA GLY A 91 -15.75 14.11 15.51
C GLY A 91 -16.20 14.99 14.34
N GLU A 92 -17.28 15.76 14.49
CA GLU A 92 -17.82 16.64 13.45
C GLU A 92 -17.12 18.02 13.47
N TYR A 93 -15.80 18.02 13.30
CA TYR A 93 -14.94 19.18 13.56
C TYR A 93 -15.29 20.42 12.72
N ASN A 94 -15.67 20.24 11.46
CA ASN A 94 -16.12 21.34 10.58
C ASN A 94 -17.39 22.06 11.12
N LYS A 95 -18.32 21.31 11.72
CA LYS A 95 -19.54 21.92 12.32
C LYS A 95 -19.22 22.58 13.65
N ALA A 96 -18.32 21.98 14.43
CA ALA A 96 -17.82 22.54 15.67
C ALA A 96 -17.12 23.89 15.42
N GLU A 97 -16.21 23.94 14.44
CA GLU A 97 -15.50 25.14 14.00
C GLU A 97 -16.47 26.31 13.73
N ARG A 98 -17.51 26.06 12.92
CA ARG A 98 -18.51 27.08 12.58
C ARG A 98 -19.16 27.68 13.84
N LYS A 99 -19.51 26.83 14.81
CA LYS A 99 -20.18 27.27 16.05
C LYS A 99 -19.26 28.05 16.98
N PHE A 100 -17.99 27.65 17.10
CA PHE A 100 -17.02 28.44 17.86
C PHE A 100 -16.71 29.78 17.18
N LYS A 101 -16.62 29.82 15.85
CA LYS A 101 -16.48 31.07 15.09
C LYS A 101 -17.68 32.00 15.26
N GLU A 102 -18.90 31.47 15.17
CA GLU A 102 -20.14 32.23 15.43
C GLU A 102 -20.10 32.90 16.82
N LEU A 103 -19.64 32.18 17.86
CA LEU A 103 -19.49 32.75 19.20
C LEU A 103 -18.43 33.84 19.25
N LEU A 104 -17.24 33.60 18.69
CA LEU A 104 -16.15 34.57 18.72
C LEU A 104 -16.48 35.88 17.97
N VAL A 105 -17.23 35.79 16.87
CA VAL A 105 -17.65 36.94 16.08
C VAL A 105 -18.84 37.66 16.72
N GLY A 106 -19.87 36.92 17.14
CA GLY A 106 -21.10 37.49 17.69
C GLY A 106 -20.97 37.98 19.14
N PHE A 107 -20.09 37.35 19.92
CA PHE A 107 -19.94 37.57 21.35
C PHE A 107 -18.47 37.69 21.78
N PRO A 108 -17.67 38.61 21.20
CA PRO A 108 -16.23 38.71 21.44
C PRO A 108 -15.84 39.04 22.90
N LYS A 109 -16.78 39.56 23.69
CA LYS A 109 -16.60 39.85 25.13
C LYS A 109 -17.19 38.79 26.05
N SER A 110 -17.72 37.68 25.52
CA SER A 110 -18.25 36.58 26.33
C SER A 110 -17.15 35.97 27.19
N GLU A 111 -17.50 35.52 28.39
CA GLU A 111 -16.60 34.73 29.25
C GLU A 111 -16.18 33.42 28.55
N LEU A 112 -16.98 32.93 27.60
CA LEU A 112 -16.72 31.72 26.81
C LEU A 112 -15.87 31.97 25.56
N ALA A 113 -15.45 33.21 25.29
CA ALA A 113 -14.61 33.51 24.12
C ALA A 113 -13.26 32.78 24.21
N GLY A 114 -12.64 32.74 25.40
CA GLY A 114 -11.40 31.99 25.62
C GLY A 114 -11.60 30.48 25.45
N ASP A 115 -12.66 29.93 26.03
CA ASP A 115 -13.06 28.52 25.90
C ASP A 115 -13.29 28.15 24.42
N SER A 116 -14.01 28.98 23.68
CA SER A 116 -14.32 28.76 22.27
C SER A 116 -13.07 28.81 21.40
N ARG A 117 -12.12 29.71 21.71
CA ARG A 117 -10.85 29.78 20.99
C ARG A 117 -10.02 28.51 21.21
N PHE A 118 -10.02 27.97 22.43
CA PHE A 118 -9.32 26.71 22.71
C PHE A 118 -9.88 25.56 21.89
N PHE A 119 -11.20 25.35 21.95
CA PHE A 119 -11.83 24.31 21.15
C PHE A 119 -11.71 24.53 19.65
N LEU A 120 -11.69 25.78 19.17
CA LEU A 120 -11.40 26.08 17.77
C LEU A 120 -9.98 25.66 17.37
N GLY A 121 -8.99 25.87 18.24
CA GLY A 121 -7.64 25.35 18.06
C GLY A 121 -7.60 23.82 18.00
N LEU A 122 -8.34 23.14 18.88
CA LEU A 122 -8.48 21.68 18.83
C LEU A 122 -9.16 21.19 17.54
N CYS A 123 -10.19 21.88 17.06
CA CYS A 123 -10.82 21.56 15.79
C CYS A 123 -9.80 21.64 14.65
N TYR A 124 -8.97 22.68 14.60
CA TYR A 124 -7.94 22.80 13.56
C TYR A 124 -6.85 21.74 13.66
N TYR A 125 -6.47 21.31 14.88
CA TYR A 125 -5.56 20.19 15.06
C TYR A 125 -6.14 18.88 14.48
N GLN A 126 -7.43 18.62 14.73
CA GLN A 126 -8.12 17.44 14.22
C GLN A 126 -8.42 17.50 12.71
N LEU A 127 -8.57 18.70 12.17
CA LEU A 127 -8.72 18.96 10.73
C LEU A 127 -7.37 19.05 9.99
N GLU A 128 -6.26 18.76 10.68
CA GLU A 128 -4.91 18.76 10.11
C GLU A 128 -4.52 20.13 9.50
N ASP A 129 -4.99 21.22 10.10
CA ASP A 129 -4.60 22.60 9.76
C ASP A 129 -3.70 23.18 10.87
N PRO A 130 -2.39 22.85 10.87
CA PRO A 130 -1.48 23.27 11.92
C PRO A 130 -1.33 24.79 11.99
N ALA A 131 -1.40 25.50 10.85
CA ALA A 131 -1.26 26.95 10.82
C ALA A 131 -2.39 27.64 11.60
N LYS A 132 -3.65 27.24 11.36
CA LYS A 132 -4.79 27.80 12.10
C LYS A 132 -4.79 27.33 13.56
N ALA A 133 -4.43 26.07 13.84
CA ALA A 133 -4.32 25.56 15.20
C ALA A 133 -3.29 26.37 16.03
N ARG A 134 -2.09 26.55 15.49
CA ARG A 134 -1.01 27.35 16.10
C ARG A 134 -1.46 28.78 16.41
N LYS A 135 -2.14 29.42 15.46
CA LYS A 135 -2.68 30.77 15.65
C LYS A 135 -3.67 30.85 16.81
N GLN A 136 -4.66 29.95 16.87
CA GLN A 136 -5.67 30.00 17.93
C GLN A 136 -5.09 29.66 19.32
N LEU A 137 -4.25 28.63 19.40
CA LEU A 137 -3.63 28.20 20.66
C LEU A 137 -2.58 29.22 21.16
N GLY A 138 -1.78 29.79 20.25
CA GLY A 138 -0.82 30.85 20.56
C GLY A 138 -1.49 32.09 21.17
N GLN A 139 -2.63 32.52 20.63
CA GLN A 139 -3.40 33.63 21.21
C GLN A 139 -3.84 33.36 22.66
N ILE A 140 -4.18 32.12 23.02
CA ILE A 140 -4.55 31.78 24.41
C ILE A 140 -3.37 31.95 25.34
N ILE A 141 -2.18 31.55 24.89
CA ILE A 141 -0.91 31.68 25.61
C ILE A 141 -0.51 33.15 25.73
N GLU A 142 -0.67 33.97 24.70
CA GLU A 142 -0.31 35.39 24.76
C GLU A 142 -1.28 36.20 25.64
N GLU A 143 -2.59 36.01 25.46
CA GLU A 143 -3.63 36.82 26.10
C GLU A 143 -3.77 36.56 27.61
N SER A 144 -3.15 35.51 28.17
CA SER A 144 -3.46 35.14 29.55
C SER A 144 -2.36 34.38 30.31
N LYS A 145 -1.71 35.07 31.26
CA LYS A 145 -0.81 34.44 32.24
C LYS A 145 -1.53 33.65 33.34
N ARG A 146 -2.86 33.72 33.46
CA ARG A 146 -3.64 33.15 34.59
C ARG A 146 -5.01 32.54 34.22
N LYS A 147 -5.31 32.27 32.94
CA LYS A 147 -6.61 31.68 32.55
C LYS A 147 -6.57 30.16 32.42
N LYS A 148 -7.76 29.58 32.54
CA LYS A 148 -8.11 28.14 32.56
C LYS A 148 -7.32 27.26 31.58
N TYR A 149 -7.21 27.62 30.30
CA TYR A 149 -6.62 26.75 29.26
C TYR A 149 -5.17 27.06 28.91
N ARG A 150 -4.46 27.94 29.63
CA ARG A 150 -3.08 28.28 29.25
C ARG A 150 -2.19 27.02 29.14
N LYS A 151 -2.31 26.13 30.12
CA LYS A 151 -1.52 24.90 30.24
C LYS A 151 -1.92 23.87 29.18
N ASP A 152 -3.23 23.68 28.99
CA ASP A 152 -3.75 22.83 27.93
C ASP A 152 -3.34 23.34 26.55
N ALA A 153 -3.34 24.66 26.33
CA ALA A 153 -2.91 25.27 25.08
C ALA A 153 -1.41 25.09 24.84
N LEU A 154 -0.56 25.18 25.87
CA LEU A 154 0.87 24.87 25.75
C LEU A 154 1.08 23.41 25.34
N TYR A 155 0.40 22.46 25.99
CA TYR A 155 0.48 21.05 25.64
C TYR A 155 0.03 20.82 24.19
N MET A 156 -1.18 21.29 23.85
CA MET A 156 -1.75 21.09 22.52
C MET A 156 -0.96 21.79 21.42
N LEU A 157 -0.35 22.94 21.70
CA LEU A 157 0.53 23.60 20.73
C LEU A 157 1.79 22.77 20.50
N GLY A 158 2.32 22.11 21.54
CA GLY A 158 3.34 21.09 21.42
C GLY A 158 2.90 19.94 20.51
N GLU A 159 1.71 19.37 20.73
CA GLU A 159 1.17 18.28 19.90
C GLU A 159 1.01 18.70 18.43
N VAL A 160 0.57 19.94 18.18
CA VAL A 160 0.47 20.50 16.83
C VAL A 160 1.84 20.54 16.16
N TYR A 161 2.86 21.08 16.84
CA TYR A 161 4.22 21.11 16.30
C TYR A 161 4.81 19.71 16.10
N PHE A 162 4.55 18.79 17.02
CA PHE A 162 5.02 17.40 16.91
C PHE A 162 4.43 16.71 15.68
N LYS A 163 3.13 16.83 15.45
CA LYS A 163 2.43 16.26 14.28
C LYS A 163 2.91 16.90 12.97
N ASP A 164 3.26 18.19 12.99
CA ASP A 164 3.80 18.96 11.86
C ASP A 164 5.30 18.68 11.61
N GLY A 165 5.95 17.81 12.39
CA GLY A 165 7.38 17.48 12.28
C GLY A 165 8.33 18.56 12.83
N GLU A 166 7.79 19.66 13.37
CA GLU A 166 8.56 20.74 14.01
C GLU A 166 8.94 20.37 15.46
N TYR A 167 9.74 19.33 15.63
CA TYR A 167 10.07 18.76 16.94
C TYR A 167 10.74 19.74 17.92
N ASP A 168 11.62 20.62 17.44
CA ASP A 168 12.28 21.61 18.31
C ASP A 168 11.27 22.65 18.84
N SER A 169 10.33 23.09 18.00
CA SER A 169 9.21 23.95 18.42
C SER A 169 8.32 23.26 19.45
N ALA A 170 8.03 21.97 19.25
CA ALA A 170 7.24 21.16 20.18
C ALA A 170 7.91 21.06 21.56
N ILE A 171 9.21 20.72 21.59
CA ILE A 171 10.02 20.63 22.80
C ILE A 171 9.95 21.95 23.59
N VAL A 172 10.05 23.11 22.92
CA VAL A 172 9.95 24.42 23.59
C VAL A 172 8.61 24.59 24.29
N GLN A 173 7.49 24.21 23.66
CA GLN A 173 6.17 24.35 24.29
C GLN A 173 5.98 23.41 25.48
N TYR A 174 6.42 22.15 25.36
CA TYR A 174 6.38 21.20 26.48
C TYR A 174 7.28 21.67 27.64
N GLN A 175 8.48 22.18 27.36
CA GLN A 175 9.37 22.72 28.40
C GLN A 175 8.77 23.94 29.10
N ASN A 176 8.11 24.83 28.36
CA ASN A 176 7.38 25.95 28.95
C ASN A 176 6.27 25.45 29.90
N LEU A 177 5.53 24.42 29.50
CA LEU A 177 4.51 23.79 30.34
C LEU A 177 5.09 23.16 31.61
N LEU A 178 6.20 22.42 31.50
CA LEU A 178 6.89 21.84 32.65
C LEU A 178 7.39 22.92 33.62
N LYS A 179 7.88 24.05 33.10
CA LYS A 179 8.33 25.19 33.91
C LYS A 179 7.18 25.92 34.60
N GLU A 180 6.04 26.08 33.93
CA GLU A 180 4.86 26.72 34.53
C GLU A 180 4.14 25.81 35.53
N GLY A 181 4.30 24.50 35.39
CA GLY A 181 3.66 23.48 36.22
C GLY A 181 2.20 23.26 35.84
N ALA A 182 1.76 22.01 35.81
CA ALA A 182 0.39 21.59 35.48
C ALA A 182 -0.05 20.45 36.39
N GLU A 183 -1.26 19.94 36.17
CA GLU A 183 -1.68 18.66 36.73
C GLU A 183 -0.67 17.57 36.35
N LYS A 184 -0.48 16.63 37.27
CA LYS A 184 0.55 15.59 37.20
C LYS A 184 0.47 14.81 35.89
N GLU A 185 -0.75 14.45 35.49
CA GLU A 185 -1.04 13.70 34.27
C GLU A 185 -0.59 14.45 33.01
N ILE A 186 -0.73 15.77 32.98
CA ILE A 186 -0.31 16.60 31.84
C ILE A 186 1.22 16.74 31.82
N LEU A 187 1.86 16.89 32.99
CA LEU A 187 3.32 16.97 33.09
C LEU A 187 3.99 15.66 32.63
N VAL A 188 3.44 14.52 33.00
CA VAL A 188 3.88 13.19 32.55
C VAL A 188 3.82 13.09 31.04
N LYS A 189 2.67 13.45 30.43
CA LYS A 189 2.51 13.45 28.97
C LYS A 189 3.51 14.38 28.29
N ALA A 190 3.62 15.62 28.74
CA ALA A 190 4.55 16.59 28.16
C ALA A 190 6.01 16.12 28.22
N GLN A 191 6.45 15.53 29.34
CA GLN A 191 7.80 14.98 29.45
C GLN A 191 8.01 13.77 28.54
N PHE A 192 7.01 12.90 28.40
CA PHE A 192 7.05 11.77 27.46
C PHE A 192 7.13 12.26 26.01
N SER A 193 6.31 13.24 25.62
CA SER A 193 6.31 13.84 24.28
C SER A 193 7.66 14.49 23.93
N ILE A 194 8.39 15.07 24.90
CA ILE A 194 9.78 15.54 24.68
C ILE A 194 10.68 14.36 24.29
N GLY A 195 10.54 13.20 24.94
CA GLY A 195 11.23 11.98 24.57
C GLY A 195 10.89 11.53 23.15
N GLU A 196 9.61 11.56 22.77
CA GLU A 196 9.15 11.22 21.42
C GLU A 196 9.67 12.20 20.36
N CYS A 197 9.79 13.49 20.68
CA CYS A 197 10.41 14.47 19.80
C CYS A 197 11.86 14.07 19.49
N PHE A 198 12.67 13.81 20.53
CA PHE A 198 14.06 13.38 20.32
C PHE A 198 14.16 12.02 19.63
N TYR A 199 13.25 11.09 19.92
CA TYR A 199 13.19 9.78 19.28
C TYR A 199 12.93 9.92 17.77
N SER A 200 11.99 10.78 17.39
CA SER A 200 11.62 11.04 15.99
C SER A 200 12.73 11.76 15.22
N LYS A 201 13.55 12.57 15.91
CA LYS A 201 14.79 13.15 15.37
C LYS A 201 15.97 12.17 15.29
N SER A 202 15.78 10.90 15.64
CA SER A 202 16.84 9.89 15.80
C SER A 202 17.93 10.27 16.83
N GLU A 203 17.65 11.21 17.72
CA GLU A 203 18.55 11.64 18.80
C GLU A 203 18.37 10.72 20.03
N TYR A 204 18.57 9.40 19.83
CA TYR A 204 18.16 8.36 20.79
C TYR A 204 18.77 8.48 22.19
N ARG A 205 19.98 9.05 22.31
CA ARG A 205 20.60 9.31 23.63
C ARG A 205 19.82 10.37 24.41
N LYS A 206 19.42 11.46 23.77
CA LYS A 206 18.58 12.50 24.39
C LYS A 206 17.16 12.02 24.63
N ALA A 207 16.62 11.21 23.71
CA ALA A 207 15.31 10.58 23.87
C ALA A 207 15.25 9.73 25.14
N LYS A 208 16.24 8.85 25.32
CA LYS A 208 16.40 8.02 26.52
C LYS A 208 16.46 8.87 27.80
N ASP A 209 17.26 9.93 27.80
CA ASP A 209 17.38 10.82 28.96
C ASP A 209 16.07 11.57 29.26
N ALA A 210 15.29 11.93 28.23
CA ALA A 210 13.99 12.56 28.37
C ALA A 210 12.91 11.58 28.87
N PHE A 211 12.86 10.34 28.35
CA PHE A 211 11.98 9.29 28.86
C PHE A 211 12.29 8.96 30.33
N SER A 212 13.57 8.88 30.70
CA SER A 212 13.98 8.64 32.10
C SER A 212 13.49 9.72 33.07
N GLN A 213 13.26 10.95 32.58
CA GLN A 213 12.75 12.04 33.40
C GLN A 213 11.25 11.96 33.68
N VAL A 214 10.49 11.12 32.97
CA VAL A 214 9.05 10.93 33.20
C VAL A 214 8.78 10.49 34.65
N GLU A 215 9.64 9.64 35.23
CA GLU A 215 9.52 9.14 36.60
C GLU A 215 9.48 10.27 37.66
N LYS A 216 10.09 11.43 37.37
CA LYS A 216 10.10 12.60 38.28
C LYS A 216 8.72 13.24 38.48
N PHE A 217 7.78 12.95 37.58
CA PHE A 217 6.41 13.47 37.61
C PHE A 217 5.42 12.44 38.16
N ASP A 218 5.91 11.42 38.87
CA ASP A 218 5.12 10.40 39.57
C ASP A 218 4.11 9.67 38.64
N PRO A 219 4.50 9.19 37.44
CA PRO A 219 3.58 8.64 36.45
C PRO A 219 2.70 7.50 36.98
N ASP A 220 1.52 7.32 36.40
CA ASP A 220 0.79 6.08 36.59
C ASP A 220 1.58 4.88 36.04
N LEU A 221 1.13 3.67 36.39
CA LEU A 221 1.86 2.45 36.04
C LEU A 221 2.02 2.26 34.53
N GLU A 222 1.02 2.63 33.75
CA GLU A 222 0.99 2.49 32.29
C GLU A 222 1.96 3.49 31.64
N SER A 223 1.93 4.76 32.06
CA SER A 223 2.85 5.80 31.58
C SER A 223 4.30 5.51 31.96
N LEU A 224 4.53 4.96 33.16
CA LEU A 224 5.87 4.54 33.59
C LEU A 224 6.37 3.36 32.74
N PHE A 225 5.50 2.39 32.46
CA PHE A 225 5.82 1.26 31.60
C PHE A 225 6.20 1.73 30.20
N GLU A 226 5.36 2.54 29.53
CA GLU A 226 5.64 3.00 28.17
C GLU A 226 6.93 3.81 28.08
N SER A 227 7.23 4.63 29.10
CA SER A 227 8.49 5.36 29.17
C SER A 227 9.70 4.42 29.26
N ARG A 228 9.66 3.42 30.15
CA ARG A 228 10.72 2.41 30.28
C ARG A 228 10.86 1.54 29.03
N PHE A 229 9.75 1.19 28.40
CA PHE A 229 9.74 0.47 27.14
C PHE A 229 10.49 1.26 26.05
N LYS A 230 10.21 2.56 25.93
CA LYS A 230 10.92 3.47 25.01
C LYS A 230 12.41 3.61 25.31
N ILE A 231 12.82 3.56 26.58
CA ILE A 231 14.24 3.52 26.98
C ILE A 231 14.92 2.26 26.42
N GLY A 232 14.30 1.09 26.55
CA GLY A 232 14.78 -0.17 25.97
C GLY A 232 14.93 -0.10 24.45
N GLU A 233 13.93 0.44 23.75
CA GLU A 233 14.01 0.67 22.29
C GLU A 233 15.15 1.62 21.91
N CYS A 234 15.37 2.70 22.69
CA CYS A 234 16.48 3.61 22.47
C CYS A 234 17.84 2.90 22.62
N PHE A 235 17.99 1.97 23.57
CA PHE A 235 19.22 1.19 23.70
C PHE A 235 19.48 0.32 22.47
N TYR A 236 18.46 -0.37 21.94
CA TYR A 236 18.60 -1.16 20.72
C TYR A 236 18.97 -0.31 19.51
N LEU A 237 18.36 0.86 19.34
CA LEU A 237 18.68 1.79 18.25
C LEU A 237 20.09 2.39 18.37
N LEU A 238 20.59 2.54 19.60
CA LEU A 238 21.99 2.90 19.87
C LEU A 238 22.98 1.73 19.69
N LYS A 239 22.49 0.53 19.33
CA LYS A 239 23.25 -0.74 19.28
C LYS A 239 23.86 -1.14 20.63
N GLU A 240 23.34 -0.59 21.72
CA GLU A 240 23.68 -0.97 23.09
C GLU A 240 22.80 -2.17 23.51
N TYR A 241 22.88 -3.28 22.76
CA TYR A 241 21.92 -4.39 22.83
C TYR A 241 21.82 -5.04 24.21
N GLN A 242 22.95 -5.22 24.92
CA GLN A 242 22.94 -5.77 26.27
C GLN A 242 22.16 -4.86 27.24
N ASN A 243 22.37 -3.54 27.18
CA ASN A 243 21.65 -2.59 28.04
C ASN A 243 20.14 -2.60 27.77
N GLY A 244 19.74 -2.73 26.50
CA GLY A 244 18.34 -2.85 26.12
C GLY A 244 17.72 -4.16 26.62
N LEU A 245 18.43 -5.28 26.47
CA LEU A 245 17.99 -6.59 26.96
C LEU A 245 17.84 -6.58 28.48
N ASP A 246 18.77 -5.97 29.21
CA ASP A 246 18.71 -5.82 30.67
C ASP A 246 17.49 -4.99 31.08
N GLU A 247 17.19 -3.89 30.38
CA GLU A 247 16.00 -3.05 30.64
C GLU A 247 14.70 -3.84 30.42
N PHE A 248 14.58 -4.59 29.32
CA PHE A 248 13.41 -5.43 29.08
C PHE A 248 13.31 -6.62 30.05
N SER A 249 14.43 -7.22 30.43
CA SER A 249 14.47 -8.29 31.44
C SER A 249 13.99 -7.79 32.80
N ASN A 250 14.41 -6.58 33.20
CA ASN A 250 13.92 -5.93 34.42
C ASN A 250 12.41 -5.66 34.36
N GLN A 251 11.88 -5.27 33.19
CA GLN A 251 10.44 -5.09 33.00
C GLN A 251 9.69 -6.43 33.08
N ALA A 252 10.22 -7.49 32.50
CA ALA A 252 9.60 -8.82 32.51
C ALA A 252 9.52 -9.42 33.93
N GLN A 253 10.49 -9.13 34.80
CA GLN A 253 10.50 -9.58 36.19
C GLN A 253 9.55 -8.79 37.10
N ASN A 254 9.05 -7.63 36.67
CA ASN A 254 8.15 -6.81 37.47
C ASN A 254 6.71 -7.29 37.31
N GLU A 255 6.16 -7.93 38.35
CA GLU A 255 4.80 -8.48 38.38
C GLU A 255 3.72 -7.46 37.99
N LYS A 256 3.96 -6.15 38.23
CA LYS A 256 3.03 -5.08 37.86
C LYS A 256 2.87 -4.94 36.34
N TYR A 257 3.83 -5.41 35.56
CA TYR A 257 3.85 -5.34 34.10
C TYR A 257 3.36 -6.61 33.41
N TYR A 258 2.74 -7.56 34.14
CA TYR A 258 2.25 -8.81 33.58
C TYR A 258 1.36 -8.64 32.34
N LYS A 259 0.50 -7.60 32.30
CA LYS A 259 -0.34 -7.25 31.14
C LYS A 259 0.48 -6.98 29.86
N TYR A 260 1.71 -6.50 29.99
CA TYR A 260 2.59 -6.11 28.88
C TYR A 260 3.67 -7.15 28.57
N LEU A 261 3.70 -8.26 29.32
CA LEU A 261 4.72 -9.29 29.23
C LEU A 261 4.95 -9.85 27.81
N PRO A 262 3.92 -10.10 26.95
CA PRO A 262 4.16 -10.55 25.58
C PRO A 262 5.00 -9.55 24.77
N ARG A 263 4.72 -8.25 24.91
CA ARG A 263 5.42 -7.17 24.19
C ARG A 263 6.87 -7.04 24.68
N VAL A 264 7.10 -7.21 25.97
CA VAL A 264 8.44 -7.17 26.57
C VAL A 264 9.26 -8.40 26.18
N LYS A 265 8.70 -9.61 26.29
CA LYS A 265 9.39 -10.85 25.91
C LYS A 265 9.77 -10.87 24.43
N LEU A 266 8.92 -10.34 23.55
CA LEU A 266 9.25 -10.19 22.14
C LEU A 266 10.50 -9.31 21.95
N LYS A 267 10.60 -8.19 22.67
CA LYS A 267 11.80 -7.35 22.67
C LYS A 267 13.02 -8.02 23.28
N MET A 268 12.86 -8.89 24.28
CA MET A 268 13.96 -9.70 24.79
C MET A 268 14.48 -10.69 23.72
N ALA A 269 13.58 -11.38 23.02
CA ALA A 269 13.95 -12.29 21.93
C ALA A 269 14.70 -11.57 20.80
N GLU A 270 14.23 -10.38 20.39
CA GLU A 270 14.97 -9.50 19.46
C GLU A 270 16.37 -9.14 19.99
N GLY A 271 16.48 -8.82 21.28
CA GLY A 271 17.76 -8.53 21.94
C GLY A 271 18.75 -9.69 21.89
N TYR A 272 18.26 -10.91 22.14
CA TYR A 272 19.07 -12.12 22.01
C TYR A 272 19.54 -12.33 20.57
N LEU A 273 18.71 -12.10 19.56
CA LEU A 273 19.13 -12.15 18.15
C LEU A 273 20.21 -11.11 17.84
N TYR A 274 20.05 -9.86 18.30
CA TYR A 274 21.08 -8.83 18.08
C TYR A 274 22.43 -9.15 18.73
N LEU A 275 22.43 -9.94 19.80
CA LEU A 275 23.63 -10.43 20.47
C LEU A 275 24.18 -11.74 19.86
N GLY A 276 23.54 -12.30 18.82
CA GLY A 276 23.89 -13.59 18.23
C GLY A 276 23.56 -14.79 19.13
N GLN A 277 22.73 -14.61 20.15
CA GLN A 277 22.31 -15.66 21.08
C GLN A 277 21.06 -16.38 20.55
N ASN A 278 21.20 -17.04 19.40
CA ASN A 278 20.08 -17.64 18.66
C ASN A 278 19.31 -18.69 19.48
N GLU A 279 20.01 -19.47 20.34
CA GLU A 279 19.36 -20.45 21.21
C GLU A 279 18.41 -19.78 22.22
N ASN A 280 18.86 -18.71 22.87
CA ASN A 280 18.06 -17.94 23.83
C ASN A 280 16.87 -17.27 23.14
N ALA A 281 17.08 -16.69 21.95
CA ALA A 281 16.01 -16.10 21.17
C ALA A 281 14.94 -17.12 20.80
N LEU A 282 15.35 -18.30 20.32
CA LEU A 282 14.47 -19.39 19.94
C LEU A 282 13.67 -19.93 21.14
N GLU A 283 14.29 -20.05 22.31
CA GLU A 283 13.57 -20.40 23.54
C GLU A 283 12.53 -19.35 23.92
N GLU A 284 12.88 -18.06 23.89
CA GLU A 284 11.98 -16.97 24.24
C GLU A 284 10.79 -16.90 23.26
N TYR A 285 11.03 -16.98 21.95
CA TYR A 285 9.94 -17.01 20.96
C TYR A 285 9.01 -18.21 21.18
N LYS A 286 9.54 -19.40 21.47
CA LYS A 286 8.71 -20.57 21.81
C LYS A 286 7.86 -20.30 23.04
N GLN A 287 8.43 -19.73 24.11
CA GLN A 287 7.67 -19.39 25.30
C GLN A 287 6.53 -18.42 25.00
N ILE A 288 6.77 -17.40 24.16
CA ILE A 288 5.72 -16.44 23.76
C ILE A 288 4.55 -17.16 23.08
N THR A 289 4.82 -18.08 22.16
CA THR A 289 3.77 -18.83 21.44
C THR A 289 2.92 -19.72 22.36
N VAL A 290 3.51 -20.22 23.46
CA VAL A 290 2.83 -21.11 24.41
C VAL A 290 2.07 -20.30 25.49
N GLU A 291 2.69 -19.25 26.02
CA GLU A 291 2.14 -18.47 27.14
C GLU A 291 1.10 -17.44 26.69
N PHE A 292 1.21 -16.92 25.46
CA PHE A 292 0.36 -15.82 24.96
C PHE A 292 -0.27 -16.14 23.59
N PRO A 293 -1.01 -17.25 23.46
CA PRO A 293 -1.60 -17.64 22.19
C PRO A 293 -2.63 -16.60 21.70
N ARG A 294 -2.78 -16.50 20.38
CA ARG A 294 -3.67 -15.60 19.63
C ARG A 294 -3.39 -14.11 19.88
N THR A 295 -2.13 -13.76 20.12
CA THR A 295 -1.69 -12.36 20.23
C THR A 295 -0.91 -11.94 18.99
N ASP A 296 -0.75 -10.63 18.79
CA ASP A 296 0.15 -10.14 17.73
C ASP A 296 1.59 -10.60 17.98
N GLN A 297 1.98 -10.70 19.26
CA GLN A 297 3.32 -11.12 19.66
C GLN A 297 3.56 -12.61 19.42
N SER A 298 2.58 -13.49 19.67
CA SER A 298 2.71 -14.92 19.34
C SER A 298 2.73 -15.15 17.83
N GLN A 299 1.97 -14.38 17.05
CA GLN A 299 2.06 -14.44 15.59
C GLN A 299 3.45 -14.04 15.09
N GLU A 300 3.98 -12.91 15.56
CA GLU A 300 5.35 -12.48 15.24
C GLU A 300 6.38 -13.52 15.69
N ALA A 301 6.23 -14.10 16.88
CA ALA A 301 7.13 -15.13 17.38
C ALA A 301 7.15 -16.38 16.48
N TYR A 302 5.99 -16.85 15.99
CA TYR A 302 5.96 -17.94 15.01
C TYR A 302 6.67 -17.57 13.71
N PHE A 303 6.47 -16.35 13.22
CA PHE A 303 7.15 -15.89 11.99
C PHE A 303 8.68 -15.88 12.18
N GLN A 304 9.17 -15.33 13.29
CA GLN A 304 10.60 -15.29 13.60
C GLN A 304 11.18 -16.70 13.81
N LEU A 305 10.46 -17.61 14.46
CA LEU A 305 10.86 -19.01 14.54
C LEU A 305 10.98 -19.65 13.16
N GLY A 306 10.03 -19.38 12.26
CA GLY A 306 10.08 -19.84 10.87
C GLY A 306 11.33 -19.37 10.15
N LEU A 307 11.66 -18.07 10.26
CA LEU A 307 12.88 -17.51 9.67
C LEU A 307 14.16 -18.11 10.25
N ILE A 308 14.24 -18.31 11.57
CA ILE A 308 15.40 -18.94 12.22
C ILE A 308 15.57 -20.38 11.73
N TYR A 309 14.48 -21.16 11.63
CA TYR A 309 14.56 -22.51 11.09
C TYR A 309 14.95 -22.53 9.60
N GLU A 310 14.47 -21.56 8.81
CA GLU A 310 14.77 -21.45 7.38
C GLU A 310 16.25 -21.09 7.13
N THR A 311 16.78 -20.13 7.89
CA THR A 311 18.05 -19.45 7.55
C THR A 311 19.24 -19.85 8.41
N GLU A 312 19.04 -20.17 9.69
CA GLU A 312 20.14 -20.46 10.63
C GLU A 312 20.27 -21.96 10.89
N ILE A 313 19.14 -22.65 11.05
CA ILE A 313 19.11 -24.09 11.36
C ILE A 313 19.02 -24.94 10.08
N TYR A 314 18.54 -24.35 8.98
CA TYR A 314 18.29 -25.02 7.70
C TYR A 314 17.34 -26.24 7.81
N ASP A 315 16.35 -26.16 8.70
CA ASP A 315 15.29 -27.16 8.88
C ASP A 315 13.99 -26.65 8.24
N LEU A 316 13.89 -26.84 6.92
CA LEU A 316 12.75 -26.36 6.12
C LEU A 316 11.40 -26.95 6.58
N SER A 317 11.40 -28.18 7.11
CA SER A 317 10.18 -28.80 7.63
C SER A 317 9.65 -28.03 8.83
N LYS A 318 10.52 -27.68 9.79
CA LYS A 318 10.11 -26.86 10.92
C LYS A 318 9.83 -25.43 10.53
N ALA A 319 10.60 -24.85 9.61
CA ALA A 319 10.35 -23.51 9.10
C ALA A 319 8.92 -23.39 8.56
N ARG A 320 8.54 -24.32 7.68
CA ARG A 320 7.17 -24.43 7.15
C ARG A 320 6.15 -24.59 8.26
N GLU A 321 6.37 -25.50 9.22
CA GLU A 321 5.45 -25.69 10.36
C GLU A 321 5.21 -24.39 11.13
N MET A 322 6.27 -23.63 11.42
CA MET A 322 6.15 -22.35 12.13
C MET A 322 5.44 -21.29 11.28
N PHE A 323 5.70 -21.21 9.97
CA PHE A 323 4.99 -20.31 9.08
C PHE A 323 3.49 -20.66 8.95
N ASP A 324 3.17 -21.95 8.88
CA ASP A 324 1.78 -22.43 8.91
C ASP A 324 1.08 -22.03 10.20
N LEU A 325 1.75 -22.17 11.36
CA LEU A 325 1.23 -21.73 12.65
C LEU A 325 1.04 -20.21 12.68
N CYS A 326 2.01 -19.43 12.22
CA CYS A 326 1.89 -17.97 12.09
C CYS A 326 0.68 -17.55 11.25
N SER A 327 0.46 -18.20 10.10
CA SER A 327 -0.66 -17.89 9.21
C SER A 327 -2.03 -18.13 9.87
N LYS A 328 -2.12 -19.12 10.76
CA LYS A 328 -3.35 -19.53 11.46
C LYS A 328 -3.56 -18.78 12.77
N GLU A 329 -2.49 -18.32 13.42
CA GLU A 329 -2.52 -17.69 14.74
C GLU A 329 -3.43 -16.46 14.76
N LYS A 330 -3.32 -15.60 13.75
CA LYS A 330 -4.23 -14.50 13.46
C LYS A 330 -4.44 -14.37 11.95
N ALA A 331 -5.42 -15.09 11.43
CA ALA A 331 -5.74 -15.09 10.00
C ALA A 331 -6.12 -13.69 9.49
N GLY A 332 -5.82 -13.42 8.21
CA GLY A 332 -6.16 -12.16 7.53
C GLY A 332 -5.23 -10.99 7.82
N THR A 333 -4.28 -11.10 8.74
CA THR A 333 -3.24 -10.07 8.93
C THR A 333 -2.25 -10.09 7.75
N HIS A 334 -1.60 -8.96 7.50
CA HIS A 334 -0.52 -8.90 6.50
C HIS A 334 0.58 -9.92 6.78
N LEU A 335 0.94 -10.10 8.06
CA LEU A 335 1.94 -11.08 8.47
C LEU A 335 1.47 -12.53 8.22
N ALA A 336 0.18 -12.83 8.41
CA ALA A 336 -0.37 -14.14 8.07
C ALA A 336 -0.24 -14.46 6.58
N LYS A 337 -0.50 -13.48 5.71
CA LYS A 337 -0.33 -13.64 4.25
C LYS A 337 1.13 -13.93 3.89
N LYS A 338 2.05 -13.13 4.42
CA LYS A 338 3.50 -13.32 4.23
C LYS A 338 3.99 -14.68 4.73
N ALA A 339 3.48 -15.14 5.88
CA ALA A 339 3.80 -16.46 6.42
C ALA A 339 3.25 -17.58 5.52
N LEU A 340 2.03 -17.42 5.00
CA LEU A 340 1.45 -18.38 4.07
C LEU A 340 2.28 -18.48 2.78
N GLU A 341 2.69 -17.34 2.22
CA GLU A 341 3.60 -17.29 1.04
C GLU A 341 4.88 -18.10 1.31
N LYS A 342 5.56 -17.81 2.42
CA LYS A 342 6.76 -18.55 2.85
C LYS A 342 6.50 -20.06 3.00
N SER A 343 5.39 -20.45 3.60
CA SER A 343 5.00 -21.86 3.72
C SER A 343 4.76 -22.52 2.35
N THR A 344 4.09 -21.82 1.43
CA THR A 344 3.83 -22.31 0.08
C THR A 344 5.10 -22.46 -0.75
N ASP A 345 6.06 -21.54 -0.61
CA ASP A 345 7.34 -21.62 -1.31
C ASP A 345 8.15 -22.84 -0.84
N ILE A 346 8.24 -23.06 0.48
CA ILE A 346 8.90 -24.24 1.03
C ILE A 346 8.19 -25.53 0.58
N THR A 347 6.85 -25.50 0.46
CA THR A 347 6.08 -26.65 -0.03
C THR A 347 6.41 -26.97 -1.48
N LYS A 348 6.39 -25.98 -2.37
CA LYS A 348 6.74 -26.14 -3.79
C LYS A 348 8.17 -26.65 -3.97
N LEU A 349 9.11 -26.11 -3.19
CA LEU A 349 10.50 -26.56 -3.20
C LEU A 349 10.59 -28.05 -2.87
N GLY A 350 9.89 -28.52 -1.85
CA GLY A 350 9.83 -29.94 -1.50
C GLY A 350 9.17 -30.81 -2.58
N GLU A 351 8.13 -30.29 -3.25
CA GLU A 351 7.47 -30.98 -4.38
C GLU A 351 8.41 -31.14 -5.57
N TYR A 352 9.13 -30.09 -5.97
CA TYR A 352 10.11 -30.15 -7.05
C TYR A 352 11.25 -31.12 -6.73
N GLN A 353 11.79 -31.09 -5.51
CA GLN A 353 12.82 -32.04 -5.07
C GLN A 353 12.31 -33.49 -5.09
N ALA A 354 11.07 -33.73 -4.66
CA ALA A 354 10.48 -35.06 -4.65
C ALA A 354 10.20 -35.58 -6.07
N GLU A 355 9.79 -34.72 -6.99
CA GLU A 355 9.59 -35.07 -8.39
C GLU A 355 10.90 -35.44 -9.08
N LEU A 356 11.96 -34.66 -8.88
CA LEU A 356 13.30 -34.91 -9.42
C LEU A 356 13.98 -36.16 -8.83
N SER A 357 13.47 -36.71 -7.73
CA SER A 357 13.94 -37.97 -7.15
C SER A 357 13.36 -39.22 -7.83
N LYS A 358 12.39 -39.07 -8.74
CA LYS A 358 11.75 -40.15 -9.51
C LYS A 358 12.54 -40.41 -10.81
N GLU A 359 12.03 -41.32 -11.65
CA GLU A 359 12.61 -41.57 -12.98
C GLU A 359 12.59 -40.30 -13.84
N GLU A 360 13.70 -40.02 -14.54
CA GLU A 360 13.85 -38.84 -15.40
C GLU A 360 12.88 -38.91 -16.59
N THR A 361 12.02 -37.90 -16.70
CA THR A 361 11.05 -37.68 -17.78
C THR A 361 11.35 -36.35 -18.50
N GLU A 362 10.76 -36.10 -19.67
CA GLU A 362 10.82 -34.77 -20.32
C GLU A 362 10.31 -33.64 -19.39
N GLU A 363 9.37 -33.96 -18.49
CA GLU A 363 8.82 -33.04 -17.49
C GLU A 363 9.86 -32.67 -16.40
N SER A 364 10.84 -33.55 -16.17
CA SER A 364 11.90 -33.34 -15.16
C SER A 364 12.81 -32.16 -15.49
N VAL A 365 13.00 -31.82 -16.77
CA VAL A 365 13.85 -30.68 -17.17
C VAL A 365 13.21 -29.35 -16.79
N LYS A 366 11.89 -29.22 -17.00
CA LYS A 366 11.13 -28.05 -16.57
C LYS A 366 11.12 -27.94 -15.06
N THR A 367 10.93 -29.04 -14.34
CA THR A 367 10.92 -29.06 -12.88
C THR A 367 12.28 -28.67 -12.28
N LEU A 368 13.39 -29.10 -12.90
CA LEU A 368 14.74 -28.68 -12.51
C LEU A 368 14.97 -27.17 -12.73
N PHE A 369 14.46 -26.62 -13.84
CA PHE A 369 14.49 -25.17 -14.07
C PHE A 369 13.69 -24.42 -13.01
N LEU A 370 12.46 -24.86 -12.72
CA LEU A 370 11.60 -24.24 -11.70
C LEU A 370 12.21 -24.35 -10.29
N LEU A 371 12.91 -25.45 -9.98
CA LEU A 371 13.67 -25.59 -8.73
C LEU A 371 14.78 -24.53 -8.61
N ALA A 372 15.49 -24.25 -9.70
CA ALA A 372 16.49 -23.19 -9.71
C ALA A 372 15.86 -21.79 -9.51
N GLU A 373 14.73 -21.52 -10.17
CA GLU A 373 13.99 -20.26 -10.05
C GLU A 373 13.48 -20.02 -8.62
N ILE A 374 12.92 -21.03 -7.94
CA ILE A 374 12.44 -20.89 -6.56
C ILE A 374 13.60 -20.60 -5.59
N TYR A 375 14.75 -21.25 -5.78
CA TYR A 375 15.93 -20.96 -4.99
C TYR A 375 16.39 -19.51 -5.17
N LEU A 376 16.40 -18.99 -6.40
CA LEU A 376 16.86 -17.63 -6.67
C LEU A 376 15.87 -16.58 -6.16
N THR A 377 14.59 -16.73 -6.48
CA THR A 377 13.60 -15.66 -6.36
C THR A 377 12.89 -15.64 -5.01
N GLN A 378 12.53 -16.81 -4.46
CA GLN A 378 11.68 -16.93 -3.27
C GLN A 378 12.50 -17.26 -2.03
N MET A 379 13.51 -18.13 -2.17
CA MET A 379 14.35 -18.57 -1.05
C MET A 379 15.57 -17.68 -0.81
N ASN A 380 15.92 -16.80 -1.76
CA ASN A 380 17.14 -15.98 -1.73
C ASN A 380 18.41 -16.82 -1.52
N GLN A 381 18.49 -17.96 -2.21
CA GLN A 381 19.61 -18.91 -2.20
C GLN A 381 20.27 -18.98 -3.59
N PRO A 382 21.02 -17.94 -4.00
CA PRO A 382 21.59 -17.88 -5.34
C PRO A 382 22.63 -18.97 -5.62
N ASP A 383 23.32 -19.47 -4.59
CA ASP A 383 24.25 -20.59 -4.74
C ASP A 383 23.54 -21.90 -5.06
N SER A 384 22.44 -22.21 -4.38
CA SER A 384 21.59 -23.36 -4.67
C SER A 384 21.03 -23.25 -6.09
N ALA A 385 20.48 -22.08 -6.45
CA ALA A 385 19.96 -21.83 -7.80
C ALA A 385 21.02 -22.05 -8.89
N LEU A 386 22.22 -21.54 -8.68
CA LEU A 386 23.33 -21.67 -9.62
C LEU A 386 23.72 -23.14 -9.85
N VAL A 387 23.75 -23.96 -8.81
CA VAL A 387 24.01 -25.40 -8.92
C VAL A 387 22.96 -26.06 -9.82
N GLU A 388 21.68 -25.78 -9.57
CA GLU A 388 20.59 -26.39 -10.34
C GLU A 388 20.56 -25.92 -11.81
N TYR A 389 20.77 -24.63 -12.08
CA TYR A 389 20.87 -24.12 -13.45
C TYR A 389 22.02 -24.77 -14.22
N LEU A 390 23.20 -24.88 -13.61
CA LEU A 390 24.37 -25.48 -14.27
C LEU A 390 24.20 -26.99 -14.45
N LEU A 391 23.56 -27.68 -13.50
CA LEU A 391 23.20 -29.09 -13.62
C LEU A 391 22.23 -29.33 -14.78
N LEU A 392 21.23 -28.46 -14.95
CA LEU A 392 20.30 -28.52 -16.07
C LEU A 392 21.03 -28.42 -17.41
N VAL A 393 21.93 -27.45 -17.54
CA VAL A 393 22.70 -27.25 -18.78
C VAL A 393 23.61 -28.44 -19.07
N ASP A 394 24.21 -29.05 -18.04
CA ASP A 394 25.10 -30.21 -18.19
C ASP A 394 24.33 -31.49 -18.60
N ARG A 395 23.17 -31.74 -18.00
CA ARG A 395 22.35 -32.93 -18.27
C ARG A 395 21.49 -32.83 -19.53
N TYR A 396 20.97 -31.63 -19.81
CA TYR A 396 19.97 -31.39 -20.84
C TYR A 396 20.38 -30.22 -21.76
N PRO A 397 21.56 -30.30 -22.42
CA PRO A 397 22.08 -29.21 -23.22
C PRO A 397 21.18 -28.85 -24.41
N ASP A 398 20.39 -29.79 -24.93
CA ASP A 398 19.49 -29.57 -26.07
C ASP A 398 18.10 -29.02 -25.66
N SER A 399 17.87 -28.78 -24.37
CA SER A 399 16.57 -28.30 -23.87
C SER A 399 16.36 -26.80 -24.13
N GLU A 400 15.09 -26.39 -24.33
CA GLU A 400 14.70 -24.97 -24.37
C GLU A 400 15.09 -24.20 -23.08
N TYR A 401 15.26 -24.91 -21.94
CA TYR A 401 15.61 -24.33 -20.65
C TYR A 401 17.13 -24.14 -20.47
N ALA A 402 17.97 -24.74 -21.31
CA ALA A 402 19.43 -24.60 -21.22
C ALA A 402 19.90 -23.15 -21.44
N PRO A 403 19.52 -22.44 -22.53
CA PRO A 403 19.92 -21.03 -22.70
C PRO A 403 19.33 -20.11 -21.63
N ARG A 404 18.12 -20.40 -21.11
CA ARG A 404 17.51 -19.66 -19.99
C ARG A 404 18.32 -19.83 -18.71
N SER A 405 18.72 -21.05 -18.40
CA SER A 405 19.52 -21.39 -17.21
C SER A 405 20.91 -20.79 -17.26
N LEU A 406 21.57 -20.82 -18.44
CA LEU A 406 22.85 -20.13 -18.64
C LEU A 406 22.71 -18.62 -18.44
N TYR A 407 21.63 -18.01 -18.91
CA TYR A 407 21.39 -16.58 -18.77
C TYR A 407 21.19 -16.20 -17.29
N ALA A 408 20.38 -16.97 -16.56
CA ALA A 408 20.16 -16.76 -15.12
C ALA A 408 21.46 -16.97 -14.31
N ALA A 409 22.22 -18.03 -14.60
CA ALA A 409 23.52 -18.28 -13.98
C ALA A 409 24.52 -17.13 -14.25
N ALA A 410 24.57 -16.63 -15.47
CA ALA A 410 25.41 -15.49 -15.84
C ALA A 410 25.02 -14.22 -15.08
N TRP A 411 23.71 -13.97 -14.93
CA TRP A 411 23.18 -12.86 -14.14
C TRP A 411 23.58 -12.96 -12.66
N ILE A 412 23.49 -14.16 -12.06
CA ILE A 412 23.94 -14.41 -10.67
C ILE A 412 25.42 -14.07 -10.51
N PHE A 413 26.27 -14.56 -11.43
CA PHE A 413 27.70 -14.25 -11.38
C PHE A 413 27.97 -12.75 -11.51
N LEU A 414 27.28 -12.07 -12.41
CA LEU A 414 27.48 -10.64 -12.66
C LEU A 414 27.03 -9.77 -11.48
N HIS A 415 25.82 -9.99 -10.97
CA HIS A 415 25.17 -9.06 -10.04
C HIS A 415 25.28 -9.45 -8.57
N LEU A 416 25.31 -10.75 -8.27
CA LEU A 416 25.35 -11.23 -6.88
C LEU A 416 26.77 -11.63 -6.45
N LYS A 417 27.58 -12.17 -7.37
CA LYS A 417 28.95 -12.60 -7.06
C LYS A 417 30.03 -11.60 -7.49
N ASN A 418 29.68 -10.58 -8.28
CA ASN A 418 30.64 -9.65 -8.89
C ASN A 418 31.77 -10.36 -9.68
N ASP A 419 31.48 -11.53 -10.25
CA ASP A 419 32.40 -12.30 -11.09
C ASP A 419 32.09 -12.07 -12.58
N THR A 420 32.56 -10.94 -13.08
CA THR A 420 32.37 -10.55 -14.49
C THR A 420 33.02 -11.54 -15.45
N SER A 421 34.12 -12.19 -15.06
CA SER A 421 34.81 -13.15 -15.94
C SER A 421 33.95 -14.39 -16.18
N GLN A 422 33.37 -14.93 -15.12
CA GLN A 422 32.52 -16.09 -15.23
C GLN A 422 31.18 -15.76 -15.90
N ALA A 423 30.61 -14.59 -15.59
CA ALA A 423 29.42 -14.10 -16.30
C ALA A 423 29.66 -13.98 -17.81
N GLN A 424 30.77 -13.37 -18.23
CA GLN A 424 31.12 -13.21 -19.64
C GLN A 424 31.25 -14.55 -20.36
N LYS A 425 31.90 -15.54 -19.75
CA LYS A 425 32.01 -16.90 -20.33
C LYS A 425 30.64 -17.51 -20.57
N LEU A 426 29.70 -17.38 -19.63
CA LEU A 426 28.37 -17.95 -19.76
C LEU A 426 27.54 -17.21 -20.83
N TYR A 427 27.58 -15.88 -20.86
CA TYR A 427 26.91 -15.11 -21.91
C TYR A 427 27.49 -15.38 -23.32
N GLN A 428 28.81 -15.56 -23.43
CA GLN A 428 29.45 -15.98 -24.67
C GLN A 428 29.00 -17.38 -25.09
N LYS A 429 28.93 -18.32 -24.14
CA LYS A 429 28.42 -19.69 -24.38
C LYS A 429 27.00 -19.68 -24.95
N ILE A 430 26.10 -18.82 -24.45
CA ILE A 430 24.75 -18.67 -25.02
C ILE A 430 24.84 -18.24 -26.50
N SER A 431 25.72 -17.29 -26.80
CA SER A 431 25.84 -16.74 -28.16
C SER A 431 26.48 -17.73 -29.14
N GLU A 432 27.36 -18.61 -28.67
CA GLU A 432 28.10 -19.59 -29.49
C GLU A 432 27.34 -20.91 -29.65
N GLU A 433 26.77 -21.44 -28.57
CA GLU A 433 26.11 -22.76 -28.56
C GLU A 433 24.60 -22.64 -28.77
N TYR A 434 23.99 -21.51 -28.41
CA TYR A 434 22.55 -21.26 -28.53
C TYR A 434 22.22 -19.99 -29.34
N PRO A 435 22.85 -19.76 -30.51
CA PRO A 435 22.76 -18.50 -31.26
C PRO A 435 21.34 -18.13 -31.71
N PHE A 436 20.40 -19.08 -31.64
CA PHE A 436 19.01 -18.93 -32.08
C PHE A 436 18.00 -18.89 -30.92
N SER A 437 18.48 -18.90 -29.68
CA SER A 437 17.64 -18.74 -28.48
C SER A 437 17.27 -17.28 -28.24
N ASP A 438 16.16 -17.04 -27.54
CA ASP A 438 15.72 -15.69 -27.15
C ASP A 438 16.76 -14.98 -26.27
N GLN A 439 17.62 -15.75 -25.59
CA GLN A 439 18.65 -15.26 -24.68
C GLN A 439 19.93 -14.84 -25.42
N ALA A 440 20.14 -15.22 -26.68
CA ALA A 440 21.37 -14.95 -27.41
C ALA A 440 21.63 -13.46 -27.65
N LYS A 441 20.60 -12.73 -28.12
CA LYS A 441 20.66 -11.28 -28.35
C LYS A 441 20.92 -10.50 -27.05
N PRO A 442 20.12 -10.65 -25.98
CA PRO A 442 20.39 -9.94 -24.73
C PRO A 442 21.72 -10.36 -24.10
N ALA A 443 22.16 -11.63 -24.22
CA ALA A 443 23.48 -12.07 -23.76
C ALA A 443 24.63 -11.34 -24.49
N SER A 444 24.52 -11.19 -25.81
CA SER A 444 25.51 -10.47 -26.63
C SER A 444 25.59 -8.97 -26.31
N GLN A 445 24.48 -8.37 -25.88
CA GLN A 445 24.38 -6.95 -25.54
C GLN A 445 25.09 -6.58 -24.23
N VAL A 446 25.22 -7.50 -23.27
CA VAL A 446 25.80 -7.22 -21.94
C VAL A 446 27.23 -6.67 -22.03
N PHE A 447 28.02 -7.10 -23.02
CA PHE A 447 29.43 -6.70 -23.18
C PHE A 447 29.76 -6.04 -24.54
N GLY A 448 28.76 -5.63 -25.31
CA GLY A 448 28.96 -4.89 -26.56
C GLY A 448 29.62 -5.67 -27.70
N SER A 449 29.59 -7.00 -27.66
CA SER A 449 30.09 -7.86 -28.74
C SER A 449 28.94 -8.25 -29.68
N PHE A 450 28.73 -7.45 -30.73
CA PHE A 450 27.80 -7.74 -31.80
C PHE A 450 28.51 -8.39 -32.99
N PRO A 451 28.08 -9.56 -33.46
CA PRO A 451 28.23 -9.90 -34.86
C PRO A 451 27.12 -9.18 -35.64
N ASP A 452 27.43 -8.03 -36.25
CA ASP A 452 26.54 -7.30 -37.18
C ASP A 452 26.07 -8.17 -38.39
N THR A 453 26.61 -9.38 -38.51
CA THR A 453 26.43 -10.30 -39.64
C THR A 453 25.43 -11.43 -39.40
N LEU A 454 24.88 -11.61 -38.19
CA LEU A 454 23.82 -12.60 -37.97
C LEU A 454 22.45 -12.00 -38.33
N GLU A 455 21.82 -12.49 -39.41
CA GLU A 455 20.38 -12.29 -39.63
C GLU A 455 19.64 -12.94 -38.45
N TYR A 456 18.96 -12.16 -37.60
CA TYR A 456 18.17 -12.70 -36.49
C TYR A 456 16.72 -12.98 -36.95
N PRO A 457 16.07 -14.03 -36.41
CA PRO A 457 14.72 -14.41 -36.82
C PRO A 457 13.68 -13.32 -36.52
N GLU A 458 13.84 -12.56 -35.43
CA GLU A 458 13.02 -11.38 -35.09
C GLU A 458 13.10 -10.30 -36.19
N ASN A 459 14.31 -9.94 -36.62
CA ASN A 459 14.50 -8.89 -37.63
C ASN A 459 13.93 -9.31 -38.99
N LEU A 460 14.10 -10.58 -39.36
CA LEU A 460 13.50 -11.13 -40.59
C LEU A 460 11.97 -11.10 -40.50
N TYR A 461 11.40 -11.36 -39.31
CA TYR A 461 9.96 -11.36 -39.10
C TYR A 461 9.40 -9.94 -39.15
N LEU A 462 9.99 -8.98 -38.42
CA LEU A 462 9.56 -7.57 -38.43
C LEU A 462 9.68 -6.95 -39.83
N GLU A 463 10.77 -7.24 -40.54
CA GLU A 463 10.93 -6.79 -41.92
C GLU A 463 9.87 -7.41 -42.84
N SER A 464 9.48 -8.67 -42.61
CA SER A 464 8.40 -9.30 -43.37
C SER A 464 7.03 -8.66 -43.10
N GLU A 465 6.75 -8.26 -41.86
CA GLU A 465 5.53 -7.53 -41.51
C GLU A 465 5.51 -6.15 -42.16
N ARG A 466 6.62 -5.41 -42.09
CA ARG A 466 6.78 -4.12 -42.78
C ARG A 466 6.52 -4.24 -44.28
N LEU A 467 7.14 -5.23 -44.93
CA LEU A 467 6.95 -5.48 -46.36
C LEU A 467 5.50 -5.83 -46.69
N LEU A 468 4.81 -6.55 -45.81
CA LEU A 468 3.43 -6.95 -46.02
C LEU A 468 2.46 -5.77 -45.81
N PHE A 469 2.52 -5.11 -44.66
CA PHE A 469 1.50 -4.17 -44.22
C PHE A 469 1.77 -2.73 -44.63
N GLU A 470 3.02 -2.27 -44.61
CA GLU A 470 3.35 -0.90 -45.04
C GLU A 470 3.55 -0.81 -46.55
N MET A 471 4.21 -1.80 -47.15
CA MET A 471 4.59 -1.75 -48.57
C MET A 471 3.66 -2.54 -49.49
N GLY A 472 2.82 -3.43 -48.95
CA GLY A 472 1.93 -4.29 -49.74
C GLY A 472 2.67 -5.34 -50.59
N TRP A 473 3.95 -5.59 -50.31
CA TRP A 473 4.83 -6.49 -51.07
C TRP A 473 4.75 -7.93 -50.55
N VAL A 474 3.59 -8.55 -50.80
CA VAL A 474 3.24 -9.90 -50.31
C VAL A 474 4.31 -10.95 -50.62
N ASP A 475 4.84 -10.99 -51.86
CA ASP A 475 5.84 -12.01 -52.24
C ASP A 475 7.18 -11.83 -51.53
N SER A 476 7.56 -10.59 -51.23
CA SER A 476 8.80 -10.30 -50.50
C SER A 476 8.67 -10.68 -49.02
N ALA A 477 7.50 -10.40 -48.43
CA ALA A 477 7.17 -10.82 -47.07
C ALA A 477 7.16 -12.36 -46.93
N VAL A 478 6.51 -13.08 -47.86
CA VAL A 478 6.52 -14.55 -47.90
C VAL A 478 7.96 -15.08 -48.00
N SER A 479 8.80 -14.49 -48.86
CA SER A 479 10.19 -14.94 -49.01
C SER A 479 11.01 -14.81 -47.74
N LEU A 480 10.78 -13.79 -46.92
CA LEU A 480 11.45 -13.64 -45.62
C LEU A 480 10.90 -14.62 -44.58
N LEU A 481 9.58 -14.75 -44.48
CA LEU A 481 8.94 -15.68 -43.56
C LEU A 481 9.31 -17.14 -43.84
N GLU A 482 9.50 -17.54 -45.11
CA GLU A 482 9.94 -18.89 -45.46
C GLU A 482 11.38 -19.19 -45.03
N LYS A 483 12.25 -18.18 -44.97
CA LYS A 483 13.63 -18.35 -44.51
C LYS A 483 13.70 -18.65 -43.02
N ILE A 484 12.76 -18.13 -42.22
CA ILE A 484 12.83 -18.22 -40.76
C ILE A 484 12.78 -19.68 -40.26
N PRO A 485 11.76 -20.50 -40.57
CA PRO A 485 11.73 -21.89 -40.12
C PRO A 485 12.75 -22.79 -40.84
N GLN A 486 13.33 -22.36 -41.97
CA GLN A 486 14.40 -23.07 -42.66
C GLN A 486 15.76 -22.88 -41.97
N ARG A 487 16.00 -21.68 -41.43
CA ARG A 487 17.28 -21.29 -40.83
C ARG A 487 17.28 -21.31 -39.30
N TYR A 488 16.13 -21.11 -38.68
CA TYR A 488 15.95 -20.97 -37.23
C TYR A 488 14.81 -21.87 -36.72
N PRO A 489 14.84 -23.20 -36.95
CA PRO A 489 13.72 -24.08 -36.62
C PRO A 489 13.33 -24.04 -35.14
N GLU A 490 14.27 -23.84 -34.21
CA GLU A 490 13.99 -23.82 -32.75
C GLU A 490 13.54 -22.45 -32.22
N SER A 491 13.46 -21.42 -33.07
CA SER A 491 13.03 -20.08 -32.63
C SER A 491 11.51 -20.03 -32.45
N VAL A 492 11.02 -19.28 -31.45
CA VAL A 492 9.58 -18.93 -31.34
C VAL A 492 9.05 -18.27 -32.63
N TYR A 493 9.91 -17.57 -33.37
CA TYR A 493 9.58 -17.00 -34.67
C TYR A 493 9.42 -18.04 -35.78
N ALA A 494 9.90 -19.28 -35.62
CA ALA A 494 9.70 -20.35 -36.61
C ALA A 494 8.22 -20.76 -36.68
N ALA A 495 7.64 -21.09 -35.53
CA ALA A 495 6.23 -21.39 -35.39
C ALA A 495 5.37 -20.16 -35.74
N LYS A 496 5.78 -18.96 -35.28
CA LYS A 496 5.12 -17.69 -35.63
C LYS A 496 5.10 -17.44 -37.15
N SER A 497 6.22 -17.67 -37.83
CA SER A 497 6.35 -17.47 -39.28
C SER A 497 5.53 -18.46 -40.08
N ARG A 498 5.50 -19.72 -39.64
CA ARG A 498 4.65 -20.76 -40.27
C ARG A 498 3.17 -20.43 -40.14
N TYR A 499 2.75 -19.92 -38.99
CA TYR A 499 1.39 -19.43 -38.80
C TYR A 499 1.08 -18.23 -39.71
N ALA A 500 1.98 -17.25 -39.75
CA ALA A 500 1.85 -16.08 -40.62
C ALA A 500 1.75 -16.48 -42.11
N LEU A 501 2.58 -17.43 -42.56
CA LEU A 501 2.51 -17.98 -43.93
C LEU A 501 1.17 -18.66 -44.22
N ALA A 502 0.66 -19.49 -43.29
CA ALA A 502 -0.64 -20.14 -43.44
C ALA A 502 -1.79 -19.11 -43.53
N TRP A 503 -1.74 -18.08 -42.68
CA TRP A 503 -2.68 -16.96 -42.71
C TRP A 503 -2.57 -16.14 -44.01
N MET A 504 -1.36 -15.91 -44.54
CA MET A 504 -1.17 -15.20 -45.80
C MET A 504 -1.71 -16.00 -47.00
N ILE A 505 -1.60 -17.33 -46.98
CA ILE A 505 -2.21 -18.19 -48.00
C ILE A 505 -3.74 -18.04 -47.96
N GLU A 506 -4.32 -18.05 -46.75
CA GLU A 506 -5.76 -17.89 -46.51
C GLU A 506 -6.30 -16.54 -47.01
N ASN A 507 -5.54 -15.45 -46.83
CA ASN A 507 -6.04 -14.09 -47.02
C ASN A 507 -5.59 -13.39 -48.32
N TYR A 508 -4.40 -13.72 -48.86
CA TYR A 508 -3.82 -13.00 -50.01
C TYR A 508 -3.64 -13.85 -51.27
N LYS A 509 -3.34 -15.15 -51.14
CA LYS A 509 -3.02 -15.99 -52.31
C LYS A 509 -4.23 -16.74 -52.85
N SER A 510 -4.95 -17.47 -51.99
CA SER A 510 -6.06 -18.33 -52.43
C SER A 510 -7.16 -18.42 -51.36
N PRO A 511 -8.02 -17.40 -51.21
CA PRO A 511 -9.14 -17.45 -50.28
C PRO A 511 -10.08 -18.63 -50.59
N GLY A 512 -10.16 -19.62 -49.68
CA GLY A 512 -11.01 -20.81 -49.81
C GLY A 512 -10.35 -22.06 -50.40
N ASP A 513 -9.03 -22.05 -50.63
CA ASP A 513 -8.26 -23.21 -51.08
C ASP A 513 -7.73 -24.06 -49.90
N SER A 514 -7.68 -25.38 -50.07
CA SER A 514 -7.24 -26.35 -49.05
C SER A 514 -5.76 -26.18 -48.66
N SER A 515 -4.99 -25.41 -49.44
CA SER A 515 -3.57 -25.12 -49.19
C SER A 515 -3.31 -24.42 -47.85
N ALA A 516 -4.20 -23.53 -47.40
CA ALA A 516 -4.10 -22.90 -46.07
C ALA A 516 -4.31 -23.93 -44.93
N VAL A 517 -5.26 -24.85 -45.11
CA VAL A 517 -5.53 -25.93 -44.15
C VAL A 517 -4.31 -26.83 -43.99
N PHE A 518 -3.67 -27.22 -45.10
CA PHE A 518 -2.43 -28.02 -45.05
C PHE A 518 -1.29 -27.27 -44.34
N ALA A 519 -1.15 -25.96 -44.56
CA ALA A 519 -0.12 -25.16 -43.90
C ALA A 519 -0.34 -25.06 -42.37
N TYR A 520 -1.59 -24.90 -41.92
CA TYR A 520 -1.93 -24.95 -40.49
C TYR A 520 -1.71 -26.35 -39.88
N GLN A 521 -2.00 -27.42 -40.62
CA GLN A 521 -1.72 -28.80 -40.18
C GLN A 521 -0.21 -29.05 -40.03
N GLU A 522 0.59 -28.62 -41.01
CA GLU A 522 2.06 -28.75 -40.95
C GLU A 522 2.64 -28.03 -39.72
N LEU A 523 2.14 -26.83 -39.39
CA LEU A 523 2.53 -26.09 -38.19
C LEU A 523 2.23 -26.90 -36.91
N ILE A 524 1.05 -27.50 -36.81
CA ILE A 524 0.64 -28.30 -35.63
C ILE A 524 1.54 -29.53 -35.48
N GLU A 525 1.83 -30.21 -36.58
CA GLU A 525 2.67 -31.41 -36.57
C GLU A 525 4.12 -31.09 -36.20
N ARG A 526 4.65 -29.96 -36.69
CA ARG A 526 6.06 -29.62 -36.57
C ARG A 526 6.39 -28.83 -35.30
N TYR A 527 5.43 -28.10 -34.74
CA TYR A 527 5.59 -27.28 -33.53
C TYR A 527 4.46 -27.49 -32.52
N PRO A 528 4.20 -28.73 -32.08
CA PRO A 528 2.98 -29.10 -31.34
C PRO A 528 2.80 -28.39 -30.00
N GLN A 529 3.91 -27.96 -29.39
CA GLN A 529 3.96 -27.26 -28.11
C GLN A 529 3.93 -25.72 -28.24
N SER A 530 3.96 -25.19 -29.47
CA SER A 530 3.92 -23.74 -29.67
C SER A 530 2.52 -23.19 -29.46
N GLN A 531 2.42 -21.97 -28.91
CA GLN A 531 1.14 -21.24 -28.85
C GLN A 531 0.48 -21.09 -30.24
N TYR A 532 1.28 -21.01 -31.30
CA TYR A 532 0.82 -20.90 -32.68
C TYR A 532 0.19 -22.21 -33.21
N ALA A 533 0.64 -23.37 -32.73
CA ALA A 533 -0.06 -24.63 -33.00
C ALA A 533 -1.43 -24.66 -32.33
N ASP A 534 -1.58 -24.08 -31.15
CA ASP A 534 -2.89 -23.93 -30.51
C ASP A 534 -3.81 -22.97 -31.28
N PHE A 535 -3.31 -21.85 -31.78
CA PHE A 535 -4.07 -20.97 -32.68
C PHE A 535 -4.46 -21.67 -33.98
N ALA A 536 -3.58 -22.50 -34.55
CA ALA A 536 -3.89 -23.29 -35.73
C ALA A 536 -4.96 -24.36 -35.45
N LYS A 537 -4.92 -25.04 -34.30
CA LYS A 537 -5.96 -25.99 -33.88
C LYS A 537 -7.32 -25.31 -33.75
N ILE A 538 -7.36 -24.07 -33.22
CA ILE A 538 -8.58 -23.27 -33.14
C ILE A 538 -9.08 -22.90 -34.53
N LYS A 539 -8.20 -22.39 -35.40
CA LYS A 539 -8.53 -22.04 -36.79
C LYS A 539 -9.10 -23.21 -37.60
N LEU A 540 -8.58 -24.42 -37.38
CA LEU A 540 -9.05 -25.65 -38.03
C LEU A 540 -10.27 -26.29 -37.34
N GLY A 541 -10.77 -25.72 -36.24
CA GLY A 541 -11.88 -26.30 -35.47
C GLY A 541 -11.54 -27.60 -34.73
N LEU A 542 -10.25 -27.93 -34.61
CA LEU A 542 -9.72 -29.12 -33.91
C LEU A 542 -9.69 -28.92 -32.39
N LYS A 543 -9.65 -27.67 -31.93
CA LYS A 543 -9.82 -27.25 -30.53
C LYS A 543 -10.95 -26.23 -30.49
N LYS A 544 -11.96 -26.43 -29.65
CA LYS A 544 -12.99 -25.41 -29.43
C LYS A 544 -12.31 -24.20 -28.79
N GLN A 545 -12.64 -22.98 -29.23
CA GLN A 545 -12.40 -21.79 -28.42
C GLN A 545 -12.99 -22.07 -27.04
N GLU A 546 -12.19 -22.00 -25.99
CA GLU A 546 -12.70 -22.13 -24.63
C GLU A 546 -13.62 -20.95 -24.37
N GLN A 547 -14.93 -21.16 -24.56
CA GLN A 547 -15.93 -20.37 -23.87
C GLN A 547 -15.77 -20.71 -22.39
N GLN A 548 -15.37 -19.72 -21.60
CA GLN A 548 -15.37 -19.80 -20.14
C GLN A 548 -16.72 -20.41 -19.70
N GLN A 549 -16.66 -21.62 -19.15
CA GLN A 549 -17.80 -22.21 -18.48
C GLN A 549 -18.08 -21.38 -17.24
N GLU A 550 -19.18 -20.62 -17.25
CA GLU A 550 -19.79 -20.12 -16.04
C GLU A 550 -20.17 -21.33 -15.16
N THR A 551 -19.41 -21.60 -14.11
CA THR A 551 -19.89 -22.43 -13.01
C THR A 551 -21.13 -21.76 -12.40
N PRO A 552 -22.22 -22.51 -12.15
CA PRO A 552 -23.46 -21.94 -11.66
C PRO A 552 -23.25 -21.31 -10.28
N GLN A 553 -23.61 -20.02 -10.17
CA GLN A 553 -23.67 -19.31 -8.89
C GLN A 553 -24.62 -20.07 -7.93
N PRO A 554 -24.23 -20.31 -6.67
CA PRO A 554 -25.19 -20.73 -5.67
C PRO A 554 -26.24 -19.62 -5.49
N ALA A 555 -27.50 -20.04 -5.42
CA ALA A 555 -28.67 -19.16 -5.36
C ALA A 555 -28.51 -18.05 -4.32
N VAL A 556 -28.78 -16.82 -4.77
CA VAL A 556 -28.84 -15.62 -3.94
C VAL A 556 -29.83 -15.83 -2.80
N ALA A 557 -29.31 -15.91 -1.58
CA ALA A 557 -30.12 -15.65 -0.41
C ALA A 557 -30.28 -14.13 -0.31
N ASP A 558 -31.53 -13.69 -0.48
CA ASP A 558 -32.00 -12.34 -0.29
C ASP A 558 -31.86 -11.93 1.19
N THR A 559 -30.85 -11.12 1.51
CA THR A 559 -30.89 -10.22 2.68
C THR A 559 -30.10 -8.94 2.40
N THR A 560 -30.83 -7.84 2.37
CA THR A 560 -30.40 -6.45 2.52
C THR A 560 -29.40 -6.23 3.66
N ASP A 561 -28.23 -5.66 3.38
CA ASP A 561 -27.67 -4.56 4.17
C ASP A 561 -26.50 -3.85 3.44
N THR A 562 -26.56 -2.53 3.39
CA THR A 562 -25.58 -1.63 2.80
C THR A 562 -24.53 -1.27 3.84
N THR A 563 -23.29 -1.71 3.72
CA THR A 563 -22.09 -0.97 4.19
C THR A 563 -20.80 -1.69 3.82
N LYS A 564 -19.80 -0.87 3.42
CA LYS A 564 -18.37 -1.16 3.16
C LYS A 564 -18.05 -1.80 1.80
N VAL A 565 -17.55 -0.95 0.91
CA VAL A 565 -16.77 -1.34 -0.25
C VAL A 565 -15.39 -1.76 0.26
N GLU A 566 -15.17 -3.08 0.37
CA GLU A 566 -13.83 -3.65 0.46
C GLU A 566 -13.20 -3.62 -0.94
N TYR A 567 -11.98 -3.09 -1.03
CA TYR A 567 -11.16 -3.14 -2.23
C TYR A 567 -10.87 -4.60 -2.57
N ALA A 568 -11.50 -5.11 -3.63
CA ALA A 568 -11.20 -6.40 -4.21
C ALA A 568 -9.87 -6.32 -4.96
N SER A 569 -8.78 -6.66 -4.27
CA SER A 569 -7.53 -7.09 -4.89
C SER A 569 -7.62 -8.59 -5.18
N GLU A 570 -8.32 -8.96 -6.25
CA GLU A 570 -8.33 -10.31 -6.85
C GLU A 570 -9.19 -10.29 -8.12
N PHE A 571 -8.66 -9.65 -9.16
CA PHE A 571 -9.10 -9.80 -10.55
C PHE A 571 -7.86 -9.53 -11.42
N GLU A 572 -6.87 -10.44 -11.34
CA GLU A 572 -5.82 -10.48 -12.36
C GLU A 572 -6.44 -11.07 -13.62
N SER A 573 -6.79 -10.19 -14.55
CA SER A 573 -7.32 -10.53 -15.86
C SER A 573 -6.18 -11.01 -16.76
N ASP A 574 -6.38 -12.14 -17.44
CA ASP A 574 -5.56 -12.69 -18.54
C ASP A 574 -5.49 -11.79 -19.80
N LEU A 575 -5.59 -10.46 -19.66
CA LEU A 575 -5.57 -9.51 -20.76
C LEU A 575 -4.13 -9.07 -21.07
N PRO A 576 -3.73 -9.02 -22.35
CA PRO A 576 -2.43 -8.53 -22.76
C PRO A 576 -2.26 -7.04 -22.39
N ARG A 577 -1.05 -6.61 -22.09
CA ARG A 577 -0.77 -5.18 -21.83
C ARG A 577 -0.69 -4.41 -23.15
N ALA A 578 -1.26 -3.20 -23.20
CA ALA A 578 -1.13 -2.32 -24.35
C ALA A 578 0.36 -1.92 -24.54
N PRO A 579 0.83 -1.75 -25.78
CA PRO A 579 2.17 -1.25 -26.05
C PRO A 579 2.32 0.22 -25.63
N THR A 580 3.52 0.77 -25.76
CA THR A 580 3.75 2.20 -25.46
C THR A 580 3.08 3.06 -26.54
N PRO A 581 2.32 4.11 -26.17
CA PRO A 581 1.69 5.01 -27.14
C PRO A 581 2.73 5.80 -27.94
N THR A 582 2.35 6.20 -29.16
CA THR A 582 3.22 6.86 -30.15
C THR A 582 3.53 8.31 -29.78
N GLU A 583 2.61 8.96 -29.06
CA GLU A 583 2.82 10.23 -28.38
C GLU A 583 2.74 9.98 -26.87
N LEU A 584 3.62 10.61 -26.09
CA LEU A 584 3.56 10.49 -24.63
C LEU A 584 2.27 11.16 -24.14
N ASP A 585 1.37 10.35 -23.61
CA ASP A 585 0.13 10.79 -22.98
C ASP A 585 0.42 11.89 -21.95
N LYS A 586 0.04 13.13 -22.26
CA LYS A 586 0.05 14.22 -21.29
C LYS A 586 -1.27 14.17 -20.55
N PHE A 587 -1.28 13.45 -19.44
CA PHE A 587 -2.38 13.54 -18.47
C PHE A 587 -2.54 15.00 -18.02
N GLU A 588 -3.69 15.61 -18.34
CA GLU A 588 -4.03 16.95 -17.86
C GLU A 588 -4.59 16.83 -16.44
N TYR A 589 -3.82 17.31 -15.46
CA TYR A 589 -4.23 17.25 -14.06
C TYR A 589 -5.34 18.27 -13.77
N PRO A 590 -6.49 17.87 -13.18
CA PRO A 590 -7.59 18.79 -12.89
C PRO A 590 -7.16 19.93 -11.95
N GLU A 591 -7.41 21.19 -12.33
CA GLU A 591 -6.92 22.38 -11.59
C GLU A 591 -7.41 22.43 -10.13
N ASP A 592 -8.64 21.98 -9.88
CA ASP A 592 -9.28 21.94 -8.57
C ASP A 592 -8.76 20.81 -7.67
N MET A 593 -8.01 19.86 -8.23
CA MET A 593 -7.38 18.76 -7.51
C MET A 593 -5.92 18.99 -7.17
N ILE A 594 -5.27 20.04 -7.71
CA ILE A 594 -3.82 20.28 -7.60
C ILE A 594 -3.35 20.30 -6.12
N ASP A 595 -4.13 20.93 -5.24
CA ASP A 595 -3.81 21.05 -3.80
C ASP A 595 -3.77 19.70 -3.07
N LEU A 596 -4.40 18.65 -3.63
CA LEU A 596 -4.41 17.30 -3.05
C LEU A 596 -3.16 16.49 -3.39
N ASN A 597 -2.34 16.94 -4.35
CA ASN A 597 -1.04 16.34 -4.72
C ASN A 597 -1.12 14.80 -4.95
N ILE A 598 -2.22 14.33 -5.54
CA ILE A 598 -2.51 12.91 -5.73
C ILE A 598 -1.55 12.33 -6.77
N ARG A 599 -0.84 11.27 -6.38
CA ARG A 599 0.07 10.49 -7.23
C ARG A 599 -0.39 9.04 -7.24
N THR A 600 -0.90 8.56 -8.37
CA THR A 600 -1.46 7.21 -8.48
C THR A 600 -1.42 6.70 -9.92
N LYS A 601 -1.94 5.49 -10.14
CA LYS A 601 -2.16 4.91 -11.47
C LYS A 601 -3.64 4.55 -11.60
N VAL A 602 -4.28 5.03 -12.66
CA VAL A 602 -5.63 4.58 -13.02
C VAL A 602 -5.48 3.49 -14.08
N ARG A 603 -6.02 2.30 -13.80
CA ARG A 603 -5.92 1.15 -14.70
C ARG A 603 -7.18 1.02 -15.54
N PHE A 604 -7.00 0.85 -16.84
CA PHE A 604 -8.04 0.63 -17.83
C PHE A 604 -7.91 -0.74 -18.48
N LYS A 605 -9.03 -1.26 -18.98
CA LYS A 605 -9.03 -2.07 -20.21
C LYS A 605 -9.36 -1.15 -21.38
N LEU A 606 -8.55 -1.22 -22.43
CA LEU A 606 -8.73 -0.47 -23.68
C LEU A 606 -9.07 -1.42 -24.81
N LYS A 607 -9.99 -1.02 -25.67
CA LYS A 607 -10.25 -1.70 -26.94
C LYS A 607 -9.58 -0.92 -28.05
N ILE A 608 -8.54 -1.48 -28.63
CA ILE A 608 -7.76 -0.82 -29.68
C ILE A 608 -8.22 -1.36 -31.05
N ASP A 609 -8.39 -0.49 -32.03
CA ASP A 609 -8.72 -0.87 -33.41
C ASP A 609 -7.49 -1.14 -34.28
N MET A 610 -7.72 -1.52 -35.53
CA MET A 610 -6.65 -1.87 -36.48
C MET A 610 -5.76 -0.69 -36.88
N ASP A 611 -6.21 0.55 -36.65
CA ASP A 611 -5.46 1.77 -36.92
C ASP A 611 -4.71 2.26 -35.67
N GLY A 612 -4.71 1.47 -34.58
CA GLY A 612 -4.05 1.80 -33.32
C GLY A 612 -4.80 2.81 -32.46
N LYS A 613 -6.07 3.09 -32.75
CA LYS A 613 -6.90 4.04 -31.99
C LYS A 613 -7.69 3.32 -30.91
N VAL A 614 -7.85 3.99 -29.77
CA VAL A 614 -8.72 3.51 -28.70
C VAL A 614 -10.17 3.77 -29.06
N THR A 615 -10.98 2.71 -29.09
CA THR A 615 -12.41 2.76 -29.42
C THR A 615 -13.29 2.68 -28.17
N GLU A 616 -12.84 1.97 -27.14
CA GLU A 616 -13.49 1.88 -25.83
C GLU A 616 -12.44 1.88 -24.71
N ALA A 617 -12.74 2.52 -23.58
CA ALA A 617 -11.90 2.52 -22.37
C ALA A 617 -12.79 2.32 -21.14
N GLU A 618 -12.47 1.33 -20.31
CA GLU A 618 -13.20 1.06 -19.06
C GLU A 618 -12.22 0.97 -17.89
N ILE A 619 -12.53 1.69 -16.80
CA ILE A 619 -11.72 1.69 -15.59
C ILE A 619 -11.87 0.34 -14.87
N ILE A 620 -10.74 -0.28 -14.57
CA ILE A 620 -10.63 -1.47 -13.73
C ILE A 620 -10.20 -1.08 -12.31
N ILE A 621 -9.21 -0.18 -12.18
CA ILE A 621 -8.72 0.31 -10.89
C ILE A 621 -8.81 1.85 -10.91
N PRO A 622 -9.79 2.45 -10.20
CA PRO A 622 -9.93 3.89 -10.11
C PRO A 622 -8.88 4.51 -9.17
N SER A 623 -8.64 5.81 -9.32
CA SER A 623 -7.83 6.63 -8.40
C SER A 623 -8.51 6.85 -7.04
N GLY A 624 -9.83 6.66 -6.98
CA GLY A 624 -10.67 7.02 -5.83
C GLY A 624 -11.19 8.46 -5.87
N TYR A 625 -10.86 9.22 -6.92
CA TYR A 625 -11.29 10.60 -7.14
C TYR A 625 -11.94 10.73 -8.52
N TYR A 626 -13.22 11.12 -8.54
CA TYR A 626 -14.02 11.18 -9.77
C TYR A 626 -13.38 12.05 -10.85
N ASP A 627 -12.92 13.26 -10.51
CA ASP A 627 -12.37 14.19 -11.50
C ASP A 627 -11.02 13.72 -12.08
N ILE A 628 -10.23 12.96 -11.30
CA ILE A 628 -9.00 12.32 -11.77
C ILE A 628 -9.33 11.13 -12.68
N ASP A 629 -10.33 10.33 -12.31
CA ASP A 629 -10.78 9.19 -13.12
C ASP A 629 -11.37 9.65 -14.46
N GLU A 630 -12.09 10.77 -14.48
CA GLU A 630 -12.60 11.40 -15.69
C GLU A 630 -11.47 11.90 -16.61
N ALA A 631 -10.51 12.65 -16.06
CA ALA A 631 -9.33 13.12 -16.81
C ALA A 631 -8.48 11.96 -17.33
N ALA A 632 -8.33 10.90 -16.54
CA ALA A 632 -7.58 9.70 -16.94
C ALA A 632 -8.30 8.95 -18.06
N THR A 633 -9.64 8.92 -18.03
CA THR A 633 -10.44 8.31 -19.09
C THR A 633 -10.29 9.05 -20.42
N GLN A 634 -10.28 10.39 -20.39
CA GLN A 634 -10.03 11.19 -21.60
C GLN A 634 -8.62 10.95 -22.15
N THR A 635 -7.62 10.90 -21.26
CA THR A 635 -6.23 10.59 -21.62
C THR A 635 -6.15 9.21 -22.30
N ALA A 636 -6.74 8.18 -21.69
CA ALA A 636 -6.77 6.82 -22.23
C ALA A 636 -7.50 6.71 -23.58
N LEU A 637 -8.61 7.44 -23.78
CA LEU A 637 -9.33 7.47 -25.07
C LEU A 637 -8.56 8.22 -26.17
N SER A 638 -7.71 9.18 -25.79
CA SER A 638 -6.89 9.95 -26.72
C SER A 638 -5.58 9.26 -27.13
N ALA A 639 -5.20 8.19 -26.43
CA ALA A 639 -3.98 7.43 -26.71
C ALA A 639 -4.02 6.84 -28.13
N VAL A 640 -2.89 6.95 -28.84
CA VAL A 640 -2.70 6.38 -30.17
C VAL A 640 -1.48 5.48 -30.15
N PHE A 641 -1.69 4.21 -30.47
CA PHE A 641 -0.66 3.19 -30.49
C PHE A 641 -0.18 2.96 -31.92
N SER A 642 1.11 2.68 -32.10
CA SER A 642 1.58 2.28 -33.42
C SER A 642 0.98 0.90 -33.75
N PRO A 643 0.31 0.73 -34.90
CA PRO A 643 -0.17 -0.59 -35.34
C PRO A 643 0.93 -1.66 -35.35
N ASP A 644 2.18 -1.26 -35.61
CA ASP A 644 3.35 -2.15 -35.64
C ASP A 644 3.80 -2.61 -34.25
N SER A 645 3.35 -1.93 -33.19
CA SER A 645 3.69 -2.23 -31.79
C SER A 645 2.66 -3.13 -31.10
N ILE A 646 1.50 -3.37 -31.74
CA ILE A 646 0.43 -4.21 -31.21
C ILE A 646 0.47 -5.55 -31.93
N GLU A 647 0.45 -6.66 -31.19
CA GLU A 647 0.31 -7.97 -31.83
C GLU A 647 -1.05 -8.04 -32.53
N THR A 648 -1.05 -8.12 -33.87
CA THR A 648 -2.27 -7.99 -34.69
C THR A 648 -3.32 -9.08 -34.40
N ILE A 649 -2.90 -10.23 -33.83
CA ILE A 649 -3.80 -11.29 -33.38
C ILE A 649 -4.69 -10.87 -32.19
N LEU A 650 -4.27 -9.84 -31.46
CA LEU A 650 -4.98 -9.26 -30.32
C LEU A 650 -5.92 -8.12 -30.75
N LEU A 651 -6.03 -7.83 -32.06
CA LEU A 651 -6.87 -6.75 -32.59
C LEU A 651 -8.08 -7.28 -33.40
N PRO A 652 -9.25 -6.63 -33.27
CA PRO A 652 -9.61 -5.71 -32.18
C PRO A 652 -9.79 -6.49 -30.87
N GLY A 653 -9.19 -6.02 -29.79
CA GLY A 653 -9.21 -6.74 -28.52
C GLY A 653 -8.91 -5.84 -27.33
N TRP A 654 -9.08 -6.42 -26.14
CA TRP A 654 -8.93 -5.70 -24.87
C TRP A 654 -7.49 -5.78 -24.38
N PHE A 655 -6.96 -4.63 -23.95
CA PHE A 655 -5.61 -4.49 -23.42
C PHE A 655 -5.61 -3.80 -22.08
N ILE A 656 -4.70 -4.18 -21.18
CA ILE A 656 -4.46 -3.45 -19.93
C ILE A 656 -3.62 -2.21 -20.22
N TYR A 657 -4.07 -1.05 -19.76
CA TYR A 657 -3.35 0.21 -19.86
C TYR A 657 -3.38 0.98 -18.55
N ASP A 658 -2.25 1.56 -18.15
CA ASP A 658 -2.15 2.36 -16.92
C ASP A 658 -1.88 3.81 -17.30
N VAL A 659 -2.77 4.72 -16.86
CA VAL A 659 -2.52 6.16 -16.93
C VAL A 659 -1.84 6.60 -15.63
N GLU A 660 -0.64 7.16 -15.74
CA GLU A 660 0.06 7.73 -14.59
C GLU A 660 -0.50 9.11 -14.25
N VAL A 661 -0.97 9.27 -13.01
CA VAL A 661 -1.47 10.53 -12.48
C VAL A 661 -0.38 11.16 -11.64
N GLN A 662 0.16 12.28 -12.11
CA GLN A 662 1.13 13.08 -11.37
C GLN A 662 0.78 14.57 -11.46
N PRO A 663 0.83 15.33 -10.35
CA PRO A 663 0.55 16.76 -10.37
C PRO A 663 1.64 17.51 -11.13
N PRO A 664 1.29 18.65 -11.76
CA PRO A 664 2.26 19.47 -12.48
C PRO A 664 3.39 19.91 -11.54
N GLY A 665 4.63 19.57 -11.90
CA GLY A 665 5.81 19.94 -11.10
C GLY A 665 6.14 21.42 -11.25
N GLU A 666 6.64 22.05 -10.17
CA GLU A 666 7.35 23.33 -10.20
C GLU A 666 8.67 23.22 -10.99
N THR A 667 8.66 22.82 -12.27
CA THR A 667 9.87 22.76 -13.12
C THR A 667 9.63 22.97 -14.63
N ASP A 668 8.46 23.42 -15.08
CA ASP A 668 8.21 23.67 -16.53
C ASP A 668 8.40 25.14 -16.99
N HIS A 669 9.18 25.94 -16.24
CA HIS A 669 9.54 27.31 -16.63
C HIS A 669 11.02 27.58 -16.93
N LEU A 670 11.88 26.55 -17.09
CA LEU A 670 13.31 26.75 -17.41
C LEU A 670 13.88 25.73 -18.41
N ILE A 671 13.20 25.51 -19.54
CA ILE A 671 13.86 24.97 -20.74
C ILE A 671 13.59 25.91 -21.91
N ASP A 672 14.29 27.05 -21.90
CA ASP A 672 14.82 27.63 -23.12
C ASP A 672 16.19 28.25 -22.79
N GLN A 673 17.13 28.09 -23.73
CA GLN A 673 18.51 28.57 -23.69
C GLN A 673 19.50 27.80 -22.80
N THR A 674 20.02 26.70 -23.33
CA THR A 674 21.40 26.65 -23.87
C THR A 674 21.74 25.19 -24.18
N GLY A 675 21.72 24.84 -25.47
CA GLY A 675 22.27 23.56 -25.91
C GLY A 675 23.76 23.48 -25.60
N LEU A 676 24.24 22.30 -25.21
CA LEU A 676 25.54 21.73 -25.58
C LEU A 676 25.69 20.32 -24.99
N ASN A 677 25.98 19.37 -25.88
CA ASN A 677 26.40 18.00 -25.60
C ASN A 677 27.63 17.92 -24.68
N ARG A 678 27.67 16.88 -23.85
CA ARG A 678 28.80 15.93 -23.79
C ARG A 678 28.42 14.62 -23.11
#